data_AF-A0A6G1IDL1-F1
#
_entry.id   AF-A0A6G1IDL1-F1
#
_cell.length_a   1.000
_cell.length_b   1.000
_cell.length_c   1.000
_cell.angle_alpha   90.00
_cell.angle_beta   90.00
_cell.angle_gamma   90.00
#
_symmetry.space_group_name_H-M   'P 1'
#
loop_
_entity.id
_entity.type
_entity.pdbx_description
1 polymer ?
#
loop_
_entity_poly.entity_id
_entity_poly.type
_entity_poly.pdbx_seq_one_letter_code
_entity_poly.pdbx_strand_id
1 'polypeptide(L)'
;MDPDHRERRRRERKESHGADPSAERRRRKGHHATDSQGDLLPKPQRHSRQQSDSEWDSPAPRKRRQSHSNTPGGSTPTGSGSRSRGSAALSLDAIAKLDKANAKMAGWKGYDFDEEYLREVRKKEERLEKDRVKEAREEKRKDRAKQGQGEEKRRAYESDVAAEAAAVKRREERRRTKKGVVTDDEGGKRRSAAVEKDDKRRSTAAVERGKGRSPAREKRKTQTDTEREERRRRYEEDHTPSEIAEKKERKRKEKIRRAEEKKRRVVSGPLAEEGGIDDEDEYQYMMEKRGGAGAPTVYSEEELARRKKKKKWIIIGAISVILALAIIIPVAIVTSKKSSSKPEQGESVASSTAQKPANSNLEGLDPNSVPDADKGGILDPWSWWDTTDFNVTYTSATVGGLPIIGLNSTWNDDVQANEKVPNLQEIFQYGKMPIRGVNVGGWLNIEPFITPSFFENYRASDNVVDEWTLTTKLGAAKAKETLEKHYASFVTASTFADIRAAGFDHVRIPFGYWMVQTYDNEPYVAQVSWRYLLRAIEYARQNGLRVNLDLHGAPGSQNGWNHSGRQGSIGWLNGADGEKNAQRWLDIHHKLSVFFAQPRYKNVVTMYGLVNEPRMVDLDTSTVLKWTQKAIDQIRKDNITGILVFGDGFMGLDNWQGKLQGNDDLLLDVHQYVIFNIDQLKLKHTDKLNFACKAWTQQSTRSMDTTTGFGPTMCGEWSQADTDCTQYINNVGQGTRWEGTFDTGNSSTSVLVPQCPAGDKTCSCASATADASAYSDAYKKFLYQFAVAQMEAFEAGWGWFYWTWETEKAPQWSWKLGMAAGILPSKVWERDWTCPEKLSDFEDFGKMGLAETY
;
A
#
# COMPACT_ATOMS: atom_id res chain seq x y z
N MET A 1 -9.59 -66.54 25.17
CA MET A 1 -10.48 -67.54 25.80
C MET A 1 -11.57 -66.79 26.54
N ASP A 2 -12.79 -67.31 26.46
CA ASP A 2 -13.89 -67.07 27.41
C ASP A 2 -13.64 -67.94 28.67
N PRO A 3 -14.46 -67.95 29.74
CA PRO A 3 -15.35 -66.92 30.31
C PRO A 3 -15.08 -66.66 31.81
N ASP A 4 -14.98 -65.40 32.26
CA ASP A 4 -15.63 -65.05 33.55
C ASP A 4 -15.79 -63.54 33.82
N HIS A 5 -17.05 -63.11 33.97
CA HIS A 5 -17.60 -62.51 35.22
C HIS A 5 -19.03 -62.02 34.93
N ARG A 6 -19.93 -62.97 34.69
CA ARG A 6 -21.27 -62.70 34.15
C ARG A 6 -22.24 -62.13 35.19
N GLU A 7 -23.05 -61.16 34.77
CA GLU A 7 -24.38 -60.80 35.28
C GLU A 7 -24.72 -61.10 36.77
N ARG A 8 -24.48 -60.14 37.66
CA ARG A 8 -25.36 -59.85 38.81
C ARG A 8 -25.12 -58.40 39.28
N ARG A 9 -26.11 -57.51 39.33
CA ARG A 9 -27.58 -57.68 39.29
C ARG A 9 -28.30 -56.60 38.48
N ARG A 10 -29.36 -57.04 37.78
CA ARG A 10 -30.65 -56.35 37.51
C ARG A 10 -30.57 -55.08 36.64
N ARG A 11 -31.13 -55.08 35.42
CA ARG A 11 -32.58 -55.06 35.09
C ARG A 11 -33.23 -53.72 35.46
N GLU A 12 -33.94 -53.02 34.58
CA GLU A 12 -34.43 -53.38 33.23
C GLU A 12 -34.44 -52.16 32.27
N ARG A 13 -34.49 -52.41 30.96
CA ARG A 13 -34.46 -51.39 29.90
C ARG A 13 -35.72 -51.48 29.04
N LYS A 14 -36.73 -50.69 29.39
CA LYS A 14 -38.05 -50.49 28.74
C LYS A 14 -38.56 -49.11 29.23
N GLU A 15 -39.42 -48.37 28.52
CA GLU A 15 -40.12 -48.65 27.27
C GLU A 15 -40.28 -47.35 26.42
N SER A 16 -40.85 -47.49 25.23
CA SER A 16 -41.08 -46.44 24.22
C SER A 16 -42.38 -45.64 24.41
N HIS A 17 -42.53 -44.58 23.59
CA HIS A 17 -43.72 -43.71 23.42
C HIS A 17 -43.91 -42.65 24.54
N GLY A 18 -44.49 -41.48 24.29
CA GLY A 18 -44.93 -40.88 23.02
C GLY A 18 -45.79 -39.61 23.21
N ALA A 19 -46.19 -38.99 22.08
CA ALA A 19 -47.18 -37.92 21.93
C ALA A 19 -46.84 -36.45 22.34
N ASP A 20 -47.04 -35.58 21.34
CA ASP A 20 -47.42 -34.15 21.36
C ASP A 20 -48.79 -33.97 22.13
N PRO A 21 -49.28 -32.78 22.58
CA PRO A 21 -49.24 -31.53 21.81
C PRO A 21 -49.23 -30.14 22.50
N SER A 22 -48.76 -29.16 21.70
CA SER A 22 -49.20 -27.75 21.52
C SER A 22 -50.01 -26.93 22.56
N ALA A 23 -49.74 -25.61 22.53
CA ALA A 23 -50.66 -24.47 22.82
C ALA A 23 -50.97 -24.14 24.30
N GLU A 24 -51.31 -22.89 24.72
CA GLU A 24 -51.32 -21.59 24.02
C GLU A 24 -51.09 -20.39 25.00
N ARG A 25 -50.62 -19.25 24.47
CA ARG A 25 -50.93 -17.84 24.88
C ARG A 25 -50.64 -17.27 26.31
N ARG A 26 -49.91 -16.13 26.24
CA ARG A 26 -50.23 -14.75 26.76
C ARG A 26 -49.55 -14.20 28.04
N ARG A 27 -48.95 -13.01 27.80
CA ARG A 27 -48.85 -11.78 28.63
C ARG A 27 -47.79 -11.66 29.75
N ARG A 28 -46.85 -10.74 29.48
CA ARG A 28 -46.22 -9.71 30.35
C ARG A 28 -46.42 -9.82 31.87
N LYS A 29 -45.30 -9.77 32.60
CA LYS A 29 -45.02 -8.76 33.64
C LYS A 29 -43.53 -8.41 33.63
N GLY A 30 -43.18 -7.19 34.04
CA GLY A 30 -41.80 -6.79 34.29
C GLY A 30 -41.51 -6.83 35.79
N HIS A 31 -40.26 -7.05 36.17
CA HIS A 31 -39.85 -7.05 37.58
C HIS A 31 -39.63 -5.61 38.07
N HIS A 32 -40.31 -5.25 39.16
CA HIS A 32 -39.98 -4.06 39.95
C HIS A 32 -39.09 -4.48 41.12
N ALA A 33 -38.22 -3.59 41.59
CA ALA A 33 -37.34 -3.87 42.71
C ALA A 33 -38.13 -3.91 44.04
N THR A 34 -37.94 -5.00 44.77
CA THR A 34 -38.34 -5.15 46.17
C THR A 34 -37.11 -5.01 47.08
N ASP A 35 -37.33 -4.83 48.38
CA ASP A 35 -36.26 -4.93 49.38
C ASP A 35 -35.93 -6.38 49.78
N SER A 36 -35.15 -6.54 50.85
CA SER A 36 -34.74 -7.82 51.44
C SER A 36 -35.78 -8.49 52.35
N GLN A 37 -37.00 -7.94 52.46
CA GLN A 37 -38.17 -8.63 53.02
C GLN A 37 -39.19 -8.99 51.93
N GLY A 38 -39.12 -8.35 50.76
CA GLY A 38 -39.92 -8.67 49.57
C GLY A 38 -40.97 -7.62 49.22
N ASP A 39 -41.02 -6.50 49.94
CA ASP A 39 -41.97 -5.42 49.70
C ASP A 39 -41.47 -4.39 48.68
N LEU A 40 -42.41 -3.70 48.03
CA LEU A 40 -42.13 -2.76 46.94
C LEU A 40 -41.83 -1.35 47.46
N LEU A 41 -40.64 -0.84 47.14
CA LEU A 41 -40.15 0.46 47.62
C LEU A 41 -40.97 1.65 47.07
N PRO A 42 -41.50 2.55 47.93
CA PRO A 42 -42.24 3.75 47.50
C PRO A 42 -41.31 4.86 46.96
N LYS A 43 -41.87 5.77 46.16
CA LYS A 43 -41.15 6.92 45.57
C LYS A 43 -41.50 8.24 46.27
N PRO A 44 -40.52 9.01 46.79
CA PRO A 44 -40.74 10.37 47.27
C PRO A 44 -41.00 11.39 46.15
N GLN A 45 -41.66 12.51 46.49
CA GLN A 45 -41.97 13.62 45.57
C GLN A 45 -40.91 14.73 45.60
N ARG A 46 -40.94 15.62 44.59
CA ARG A 46 -40.25 16.92 44.60
C ARG A 46 -41.15 18.01 45.21
N HIS A 47 -40.56 18.96 45.92
CA HIS A 47 -41.03 20.35 46.01
C HIS A 47 -39.83 21.30 46.03
N SER A 48 -40.07 22.61 46.07
CA SER A 48 -39.18 23.66 45.52
C SER A 48 -38.87 24.79 46.50
N ARG A 49 -38.10 25.79 46.01
CA ARG A 49 -37.72 27.10 46.60
C ARG A 49 -36.52 27.13 47.56
N GLN A 50 -35.83 28.28 47.80
CA GLN A 50 -35.57 29.51 46.99
C GLN A 50 -34.73 30.49 47.86
N GLN A 51 -33.65 31.09 47.34
CA GLN A 51 -32.86 32.20 47.95
C GLN A 51 -32.19 31.88 49.33
N SER A 52 -31.26 32.66 49.89
CA SER A 52 -30.62 33.94 49.51
C SER A 52 -29.14 33.98 49.93
N ASP A 53 -28.28 34.58 49.08
CA ASP A 53 -27.30 35.66 49.33
C ASP A 53 -26.39 35.74 50.60
N SER A 54 -25.27 36.47 50.44
CA SER A 54 -24.30 36.98 51.45
C SER A 54 -23.27 36.01 52.08
N GLU A 55 -22.03 36.42 52.40
CA GLU A 55 -21.09 37.38 51.76
C GLU A 55 -19.65 37.15 52.29
N TRP A 56 -18.63 37.58 51.53
CA TRP A 56 -17.20 37.87 51.83
C TRP A 56 -16.31 37.08 52.84
N ASP A 57 -15.12 36.75 52.31
CA ASP A 57 -13.75 36.75 52.90
C ASP A 57 -13.30 35.91 54.13
N SER A 58 -12.29 35.05 53.86
CA SER A 58 -10.85 35.15 54.26
C SER A 58 -10.42 35.62 55.68
N PRO A 59 -9.25 35.16 56.24
CA PRO A 59 -8.21 34.27 55.71
C PRO A 59 -7.78 33.11 56.67
N ALA A 60 -6.69 32.40 56.34
CA ALA A 60 -6.06 31.30 57.10
C ALA A 60 -5.10 31.80 58.24
N PRO A 61 -4.23 30.99 58.92
CA PRO A 61 -4.03 29.51 58.96
C PRO A 61 -3.79 28.89 60.38
N ARG A 62 -3.63 27.54 60.51
CA ARG A 62 -2.58 26.86 61.37
C ARG A 62 -2.56 25.30 61.44
N LYS A 63 -1.42 24.74 61.03
CA LYS A 63 -0.61 23.59 61.58
C LYS A 63 -1.18 22.50 62.54
N ARG A 64 -1.14 21.24 62.04
CA ARG A 64 -0.25 20.10 62.47
C ARG A 64 -0.45 19.32 63.81
N ARG A 65 -0.92 18.06 63.69
CA ARG A 65 -0.40 16.79 64.31
C ARG A 65 -1.25 15.60 63.77
N GLN A 66 -0.82 14.38 63.44
CA GLN A 66 0.40 13.55 63.59
C GLN A 66 0.44 12.54 64.76
N SER A 67 -0.06 11.32 64.49
CA SER A 67 0.21 10.00 65.13
C SER A 67 -0.10 8.92 64.07
N HIS A 68 0.77 7.95 63.74
CA HIS A 68 1.14 6.72 64.47
C HIS A 68 -0.08 5.82 64.84
N SER A 69 -0.09 4.50 64.59
CA SER A 69 0.81 3.63 63.80
C SER A 69 0.21 2.21 63.61
N ASN A 70 0.60 1.48 62.54
CA ASN A 70 1.09 0.07 62.57
C ASN A 70 1.02 -0.66 61.20
N THR A 71 1.98 -1.56 61.01
CA THR A 71 2.21 -2.54 59.91
C THR A 71 2.41 -3.93 60.59
N PRO A 72 2.78 -5.07 59.93
CA PRO A 72 2.87 -5.41 58.50
C PRO A 72 2.23 -6.79 58.10
N GLY A 73 2.31 -7.15 56.81
CA GLY A 73 2.29 -8.55 56.30
C GLY A 73 0.94 -9.06 55.74
N GLY A 74 0.90 -10.00 54.77
CA GLY A 74 1.99 -10.46 53.88
C GLY A 74 1.93 -11.94 53.44
N SER A 75 1.14 -12.31 52.41
CA SER A 75 1.25 -13.59 51.69
C SER A 75 0.44 -13.65 50.37
N THR A 76 0.88 -14.52 49.46
CA THR A 76 0.23 -14.98 48.19
C THR A 76 -0.18 -16.48 48.35
N PRO A 77 -0.71 -17.26 47.36
CA PRO A 77 -1.05 -17.01 45.94
C PRO A 77 -2.45 -17.61 45.50
N THR A 78 -2.59 -17.99 44.21
CA THR A 78 -3.73 -18.69 43.52
C THR A 78 -4.94 -17.84 43.09
N GLY A 79 -5.69 -18.15 42.01
CA GLY A 79 -5.44 -19.11 40.90
C GLY A 79 -6.65 -19.41 39.98
N SER A 80 -6.46 -19.36 38.64
CA SER A 80 -7.43 -19.70 37.55
C SER A 80 -8.64 -18.76 37.31
N GLY A 81 -9.31 -18.79 36.13
CA GLY A 81 -10.58 -18.02 35.95
C GLY A 81 -11.29 -17.91 34.58
N SER A 82 -10.60 -17.73 33.44
CA SER A 82 -11.17 -17.68 32.06
C SER A 82 -12.06 -16.48 31.60
N ARG A 83 -11.64 -15.90 30.45
CA ARG A 83 -12.43 -15.28 29.34
C ARG A 83 -13.08 -13.87 29.44
N SER A 84 -12.67 -13.05 28.45
CA SER A 84 -13.50 -12.13 27.65
C SER A 84 -14.03 -10.81 28.27
N ARG A 85 -13.26 -9.73 28.05
CA ARG A 85 -13.69 -8.56 27.26
C ARG A 85 -12.48 -7.71 26.85
N GLY A 86 -12.67 -6.83 25.86
CA GLY A 86 -11.57 -6.07 25.26
C GLY A 86 -10.97 -5.02 26.19
N SER A 87 -9.68 -4.75 26.03
CA SER A 87 -8.96 -3.66 26.69
C SER A 87 -9.48 -2.31 26.18
N ALA A 88 -10.28 -1.63 27.00
CA ALA A 88 -10.44 -0.18 26.86
C ALA A 88 -9.10 0.51 27.16
N ALA A 89 -8.83 1.63 26.50
CA ALA A 89 -7.72 2.50 26.92
C ALA A 89 -7.96 2.98 28.36
N LEU A 90 -6.87 3.19 29.11
CA LEU A 90 -6.94 3.81 30.42
C LEU A 90 -7.52 5.23 30.27
N SER A 91 -8.44 5.61 31.15
CA SER A 91 -9.00 6.97 31.14
C SER A 91 -7.92 7.98 31.51
N LEU A 92 -8.07 9.24 31.07
CA LEU A 92 -7.16 10.32 31.45
C LEU A 92 -7.07 10.50 32.98
N ASP A 93 -8.15 10.22 33.72
CA ASP A 93 -8.17 10.15 35.19
C ASP A 93 -7.28 9.05 35.79
N ALA A 94 -7.05 7.95 35.07
CA ALA A 94 -6.14 6.87 35.47
C ALA A 94 -4.70 7.17 35.06
N ILE A 95 -4.51 7.76 33.87
CA ILE A 95 -3.20 8.22 33.37
C ILE A 95 -2.66 9.34 34.28
N ALA A 96 -3.44 10.38 34.55
CA ALA A 96 -3.06 11.46 35.47
C ALA A 96 -2.82 10.98 36.91
N LYS A 97 -3.40 9.85 37.34
CA LYS A 97 -3.07 9.21 38.63
C LYS A 97 -1.75 8.42 38.56
N LEU A 98 -1.42 7.81 37.43
CA LEU A 98 -0.09 7.24 37.16
C LEU A 98 0.96 8.35 37.15
N ASP A 99 0.77 9.41 36.38
CA ASP A 99 1.73 10.51 36.25
C ASP A 99 1.94 11.24 37.57
N LYS A 100 0.88 11.43 38.36
CA LYS A 100 0.97 12.02 39.71
C LYS A 100 1.60 11.09 40.75
N ALA A 101 1.70 9.79 40.47
CA ALA A 101 2.52 8.85 41.24
C ALA A 101 3.98 8.87 40.75
N ASN A 102 4.20 8.84 39.43
CA ASN A 102 5.51 8.84 38.79
C ASN A 102 6.30 10.13 39.09
N ALA A 103 5.68 11.31 38.92
CA ALA A 103 6.28 12.60 39.26
C ALA A 103 6.64 12.70 40.76
N LYS A 104 5.86 12.04 41.64
CA LYS A 104 6.15 11.98 43.08
C LYS A 104 7.31 11.03 43.42
N MET A 105 7.64 10.07 42.55
CA MET A 105 8.86 9.26 42.65
C MET A 105 10.07 9.93 41.99
N ALA A 106 9.87 10.67 40.89
CA ALA A 106 10.94 11.32 40.12
C ALA A 106 11.34 12.73 40.62
N GLY A 107 10.52 13.39 41.45
CA GLY A 107 10.83 14.69 42.05
C GLY A 107 10.65 15.91 41.13
N TRP A 108 10.11 15.73 39.93
CA TRP A 108 9.88 16.82 38.97
C TRP A 108 8.69 17.70 39.38
N LYS A 109 8.83 19.03 39.17
CA LYS A 109 7.71 19.97 39.20
C LYS A 109 7.16 20.13 37.78
N GLY A 110 5.93 19.65 37.55
CA GLY A 110 5.20 19.89 36.31
C GLY A 110 4.59 21.29 36.25
N TYR A 111 4.18 21.70 35.05
CA TYR A 111 3.31 22.87 34.84
C TYR A 111 1.87 22.49 35.22
N ASP A 112 1.18 23.35 35.98
CA ASP A 112 -0.27 23.26 36.14
C ASP A 112 -0.96 23.88 34.92
N PHE A 113 -1.88 23.13 34.29
CA PHE A 113 -2.81 23.66 33.29
C PHE A 113 -4.15 23.98 33.95
N ASP A 114 -4.85 24.99 33.43
CA ASP A 114 -6.13 25.43 33.97
C ASP A 114 -7.21 24.32 33.89
N GLU A 115 -8.01 24.18 34.93
CA GLU A 115 -9.16 23.28 34.96
C GLU A 115 -10.22 23.69 33.91
N GLU A 116 -10.31 24.97 33.55
CA GLU A 116 -11.15 25.46 32.46
C GLU A 116 -10.67 24.95 31.09
N TYR A 117 -9.38 25.09 30.78
CA TYR A 117 -8.77 24.53 29.57
C TYR A 117 -8.95 23.01 29.49
N LEU A 118 -8.71 22.30 30.60
CA LEU A 118 -8.95 20.85 30.67
C LEU A 118 -10.43 20.49 30.46
N ARG A 119 -11.39 21.32 30.86
CA ARG A 119 -12.83 21.12 30.57
C ARG A 119 -13.17 21.41 29.11
N GLU A 120 -12.54 22.40 28.48
CA GLU A 120 -12.71 22.68 27.05
C GLU A 120 -12.20 21.52 26.20
N VAL A 121 -10.97 21.04 26.47
CA VAL A 121 -10.38 19.87 25.79
C VAL A 121 -11.29 18.65 25.94
N ARG A 122 -11.75 18.31 27.16
CA ARG A 122 -12.67 17.19 27.40
C ARG A 122 -13.99 17.32 26.61
N LYS A 123 -14.56 18.53 26.46
CA LYS A 123 -15.74 18.79 25.62
C LYS A 123 -15.45 18.69 24.10
N LYS A 124 -14.24 19.03 23.67
CA LYS A 124 -13.78 18.96 22.28
C LYS A 124 -13.55 17.50 21.86
N GLU A 125 -12.89 16.72 22.70
CA GLU A 125 -12.70 15.27 22.54
C GLU A 125 -14.04 14.51 22.50
N GLU A 126 -14.96 14.80 23.41
CA GLU A 126 -16.29 14.14 23.43
C GLU A 126 -17.11 14.45 22.16
N ARG A 127 -16.87 15.58 21.50
CA ARG A 127 -17.45 15.92 20.19
C ARG A 127 -16.78 15.13 19.06
N LEU A 128 -15.45 15.14 19.02
CA LEU A 128 -14.65 14.42 18.01
C LEU A 128 -14.93 12.92 18.03
N GLU A 129 -15.05 12.28 19.21
CA GLU A 129 -15.38 10.86 19.29
C GLU A 129 -16.83 10.56 18.83
N LYS A 130 -17.79 11.45 19.09
CA LYS A 130 -19.17 11.30 18.57
C LYS A 130 -19.22 11.37 17.05
N ASP A 131 -18.46 12.28 16.44
CA ASP A 131 -18.37 12.37 14.98
C ASP A 131 -17.57 11.20 14.37
N ARG A 132 -16.44 10.79 14.95
CA ARG A 132 -15.69 9.60 14.53
C ARG A 132 -16.53 8.31 14.60
N VAL A 133 -17.32 8.12 15.66
CA VAL A 133 -18.25 6.98 15.80
C VAL A 133 -19.40 7.04 14.78
N LYS A 134 -19.80 8.23 14.35
CA LYS A 134 -20.83 8.43 13.31
C LYS A 134 -20.26 8.14 11.91
N GLU A 135 -19.07 8.63 11.59
CA GLU A 135 -18.38 8.35 10.33
C GLU A 135 -18.07 6.85 10.16
N ALA A 136 -17.50 6.20 11.18
CA ALA A 136 -17.24 4.76 11.18
C ALA A 136 -18.52 3.90 11.06
N ARG A 137 -19.70 4.44 11.37
CA ARG A 137 -21.00 3.80 11.13
C ARG A 137 -21.51 4.02 9.70
N GLU A 138 -21.23 5.16 9.09
CA GLU A 138 -21.56 5.42 7.70
C GLU A 138 -20.65 4.66 6.74
N GLU A 139 -19.36 4.57 7.04
CA GLU A 139 -18.37 3.79 6.29
C GLU A 139 -18.72 2.29 6.27
N LYS A 140 -18.91 1.67 7.44
CA LYS A 140 -19.39 0.27 7.55
C LYS A 140 -20.74 0.01 6.87
N ARG A 141 -21.52 1.05 6.59
CA ARG A 141 -22.77 1.00 5.81
C ARG A 141 -22.53 1.16 4.30
N LYS A 142 -21.55 1.99 3.88
CA LYS A 142 -21.06 2.08 2.50
C LYS A 142 -20.42 0.75 2.07
N ASP A 143 -19.58 0.14 2.90
CA ASP A 143 -18.85 -1.08 2.52
C ASP A 143 -19.75 -2.31 2.44
N ARG A 144 -20.74 -2.44 3.34
CA ARG A 144 -21.79 -3.47 3.19
C ARG A 144 -22.60 -3.31 1.89
N ALA A 145 -22.77 -2.09 1.39
CA ALA A 145 -23.38 -1.86 0.08
C ALA A 145 -22.44 -2.20 -1.08
N LYS A 146 -21.14 -1.85 -0.99
CA LYS A 146 -20.11 -2.26 -1.96
C LYS A 146 -20.00 -3.78 -2.06
N GLN A 147 -19.90 -4.48 -0.92
CA GLN A 147 -19.83 -5.95 -0.86
C GLN A 147 -21.06 -6.62 -1.47
N GLY A 148 -22.27 -6.11 -1.19
CA GLY A 148 -23.51 -6.62 -1.81
C GLY A 148 -23.51 -6.48 -3.34
N GLN A 149 -23.08 -5.34 -3.86
CA GLN A 149 -22.91 -5.13 -5.31
C GLN A 149 -21.78 -5.99 -5.91
N GLY A 150 -20.72 -6.25 -5.14
CA GLY A 150 -19.63 -7.16 -5.50
C GLY A 150 -20.10 -8.60 -5.66
N GLU A 151 -20.85 -9.13 -4.69
CA GLU A 151 -21.46 -10.46 -4.79
C GLU A 151 -22.43 -10.55 -5.98
N GLU A 152 -23.26 -9.52 -6.20
CA GLU A 152 -24.24 -9.52 -7.30
C GLU A 152 -23.54 -9.52 -8.67
N LYS A 153 -22.48 -8.71 -8.85
CA LYS A 153 -21.61 -8.76 -10.04
C LYS A 153 -20.90 -10.10 -10.20
N ARG A 154 -20.37 -10.68 -9.11
CA ARG A 154 -19.66 -11.97 -9.18
C ARG A 154 -20.60 -13.11 -9.58
N ARG A 155 -21.82 -13.14 -9.05
CA ARG A 155 -22.86 -14.11 -9.44
C ARG A 155 -23.34 -13.93 -10.88
N ALA A 156 -23.37 -12.69 -11.40
CA ALA A 156 -23.63 -12.46 -12.82
C ALA A 156 -22.51 -13.05 -13.68
N TYR A 157 -21.25 -12.72 -13.40
CA TYR A 157 -20.09 -13.25 -14.11
C TYR A 157 -19.98 -14.80 -14.05
N GLU A 158 -20.19 -15.40 -12.88
CA GLU A 158 -20.28 -16.87 -12.71
C GLU A 158 -21.39 -17.49 -13.57
N SER A 159 -22.53 -16.80 -13.72
CA SER A 159 -23.64 -17.24 -14.57
C SER A 159 -23.32 -17.12 -16.06
N ASP A 160 -22.65 -16.04 -16.48
CA ASP A 160 -22.31 -15.80 -17.88
C ASP A 160 -21.23 -16.79 -18.36
N VAL A 161 -20.19 -17.03 -17.55
CA VAL A 161 -19.16 -18.06 -17.81
C VAL A 161 -19.79 -19.47 -17.89
N ALA A 162 -20.74 -19.78 -17.00
CA ALA A 162 -21.45 -21.06 -17.06
C ALA A 162 -22.35 -21.19 -18.31
N ALA A 163 -22.96 -20.09 -18.77
CA ALA A 163 -23.75 -20.06 -19.99
C ALA A 163 -22.89 -20.24 -21.24
N GLU A 164 -21.70 -19.62 -21.29
CA GLU A 164 -20.75 -19.76 -22.38
C GLU A 164 -20.15 -21.17 -22.46
N ALA A 165 -19.74 -21.76 -21.32
CA ALA A 165 -19.31 -23.17 -21.27
C ALA A 165 -20.40 -24.12 -21.79
N ALA A 166 -21.68 -23.87 -21.44
CA ALA A 166 -22.82 -24.61 -21.95
C ALA A 166 -23.14 -24.33 -23.44
N ALA A 167 -22.65 -23.23 -24.02
CA ALA A 167 -22.74 -22.92 -25.45
C ALA A 167 -21.62 -23.60 -26.24
N VAL A 168 -20.38 -23.62 -25.71
CA VAL A 168 -19.24 -24.35 -26.28
C VAL A 168 -19.57 -25.84 -26.38
N LYS A 169 -20.01 -26.47 -25.27
CA LYS A 169 -20.34 -27.90 -25.26
C LYS A 169 -21.43 -28.27 -26.29
N ARG A 170 -22.45 -27.42 -26.46
CA ARG A 170 -23.49 -27.60 -27.50
C ARG A 170 -22.98 -27.36 -28.93
N ARG A 171 -21.93 -26.55 -29.14
CA ARG A 171 -21.24 -26.43 -30.45
C ARG A 171 -20.44 -27.69 -30.77
N GLU A 172 -19.78 -28.30 -29.79
CA GLU A 172 -19.05 -29.57 -29.97
C GLU A 172 -19.97 -30.75 -30.26
N GLU A 173 -21.09 -30.85 -29.54
CA GLU A 173 -22.12 -31.88 -29.73
C GLU A 173 -22.77 -31.79 -31.12
N ARG A 174 -23.00 -30.56 -31.61
CA ARG A 174 -23.40 -30.29 -33.01
C ARG A 174 -22.30 -30.59 -34.04
N ARG A 175 -21.01 -30.46 -33.69
CA ARG A 175 -19.89 -30.87 -34.56
C ARG A 175 -19.73 -32.40 -34.64
N ARG A 176 -19.96 -33.12 -33.53
CA ARG A 176 -19.96 -34.60 -33.51
C ARG A 176 -21.10 -35.16 -34.36
N THR A 177 -22.33 -34.68 -34.15
CA THR A 177 -23.49 -35.10 -34.96
C THR A 177 -23.34 -34.77 -36.44
N LYS A 178 -22.77 -33.61 -36.82
CA LYS A 178 -22.45 -33.30 -38.23
C LYS A 178 -21.28 -34.10 -38.84
N LYS A 179 -20.51 -34.86 -38.05
CA LYS A 179 -19.48 -35.80 -38.56
C LYS A 179 -19.94 -37.26 -38.61
N GLY A 180 -21.15 -37.57 -38.15
CA GLY A 180 -21.71 -38.93 -38.16
C GLY A 180 -22.57 -39.27 -39.37
N VAL A 181 -22.63 -38.42 -40.40
CA VAL A 181 -23.45 -38.63 -41.61
C VAL A 181 -22.64 -38.21 -42.84
N VAL A 182 -22.60 -39.08 -43.85
CA VAL A 182 -21.81 -39.09 -45.11
C VAL A 182 -20.51 -39.90 -45.04
N THR A 183 -20.66 -41.23 -45.08
CA THR A 183 -20.21 -42.13 -46.17
C THR A 183 -20.75 -43.53 -45.86
N ASP A 184 -21.71 -44.00 -46.68
CA ASP A 184 -21.95 -45.41 -47.03
C ASP A 184 -23.26 -45.46 -47.84
N ASP A 185 -23.12 -45.53 -49.17
CA ASP A 185 -24.20 -45.85 -50.10
C ASP A 185 -23.59 -46.68 -51.25
N GLU A 186 -23.92 -47.97 -51.31
CA GLU A 186 -24.25 -48.58 -52.60
C GLU A 186 -25.03 -49.90 -52.45
N GLY A 187 -26.12 -50.03 -53.23
CA GLY A 187 -26.65 -51.31 -53.71
C GLY A 187 -27.57 -52.12 -52.78
N GLY A 188 -28.74 -52.58 -53.28
CA GLY A 188 -29.52 -53.57 -52.51
C GLY A 188 -30.98 -53.91 -52.85
N LYS A 189 -31.56 -53.39 -53.95
CA LYS A 189 -32.80 -53.89 -54.64
C LYS A 189 -33.80 -54.80 -53.88
N ARG A 190 -35.09 -54.36 -53.92
CA ARG A 190 -36.34 -55.18 -53.88
C ARG A 190 -36.70 -55.82 -52.52
N ARG A 191 -37.96 -56.16 -52.24
CA ARG A 191 -39.32 -55.62 -52.52
C ARG A 191 -40.28 -56.67 -51.93
N SER A 192 -41.05 -56.26 -50.91
CA SER A 192 -42.46 -56.60 -50.67
C SER A 192 -42.95 -58.05 -50.46
N ALA A 193 -43.89 -58.16 -49.51
CA ALA A 193 -44.81 -59.26 -49.20
C ALA A 193 -44.18 -60.43 -48.40
N ALA A 194 -44.88 -61.05 -47.43
CA ALA A 194 -46.29 -60.91 -47.02
C ALA A 194 -46.50 -61.23 -45.52
N VAL A 195 -47.76 -61.10 -45.04
CA VAL A 195 -48.31 -61.67 -43.78
C VAL A 195 -47.81 -61.01 -42.47
N GLU A 196 -48.57 -60.93 -41.36
CA GLU A 196 -50.02 -60.71 -41.08
C GLU A 196 -50.15 -60.58 -39.53
N LYS A 197 -51.21 -59.93 -39.03
CA LYS A 197 -51.60 -59.86 -37.59
C LYS A 197 -50.61 -59.07 -36.69
N ASP A 198 -51.02 -58.54 -35.52
CA ASP A 198 -52.35 -58.58 -34.88
C ASP A 198 -52.78 -57.20 -34.37
N ASP A 199 -54.06 -57.04 -34.03
CA ASP A 199 -54.69 -55.76 -33.65
C ASP A 199 -55.38 -55.83 -32.28
N LYS A 200 -55.69 -54.64 -31.73
CA LYS A 200 -56.62 -54.32 -30.63
C LYS A 200 -56.18 -54.50 -29.16
N ARG A 201 -56.54 -53.44 -28.43
CA ARG A 201 -56.90 -53.34 -27.00
C ARG A 201 -55.79 -53.48 -25.95
N ARG A 202 -55.53 -52.34 -25.29
CA ARG A 202 -56.28 -52.06 -24.05
C ARG A 202 -56.56 -50.57 -23.87
N SER A 203 -57.64 -50.26 -23.14
CA SER A 203 -58.09 -48.91 -22.78
C SER A 203 -58.32 -48.82 -21.26
N THR A 204 -58.51 -47.58 -20.77
CA THR A 204 -59.34 -47.18 -19.60
C THR A 204 -59.03 -47.69 -18.18
N ALA A 205 -59.01 -46.73 -17.23
CA ALA A 205 -59.14 -46.87 -15.76
C ALA A 205 -57.97 -47.59 -15.04
N ALA A 206 -57.73 -47.47 -13.72
CA ALA A 206 -58.42 -46.79 -12.59
C ALA A 206 -57.36 -46.40 -11.50
N VAL A 207 -57.58 -45.77 -10.33
CA VAL A 207 -58.79 -45.27 -9.63
C VAL A 207 -58.46 -44.03 -8.73
N GLU A 208 -59.16 -43.87 -7.59
CA GLU A 208 -59.17 -42.78 -6.59
C GLU A 208 -57.97 -42.62 -5.60
N ARG A 209 -57.92 -41.42 -4.96
CA ARG A 209 -57.52 -41.07 -3.56
C ARG A 209 -56.15 -41.53 -3.01
N GLY A 210 -55.32 -40.56 -2.57
CA GLY A 210 -54.21 -40.78 -1.63
C GLY A 210 -53.66 -39.50 -0.98
N LYS A 211 -53.58 -39.46 0.36
CA LYS A 211 -53.16 -38.25 1.14
C LYS A 211 -51.64 -38.07 1.23
N GLY A 212 -51.17 -36.82 1.03
CA GLY A 212 -50.26 -36.17 2.00
C GLY A 212 -48.79 -35.94 1.63
N ARG A 213 -48.15 -35.09 2.47
CA ARG A 213 -46.73 -34.70 2.56
C ARG A 213 -46.10 -33.82 1.45
N SER A 214 -45.85 -32.57 1.81
CA SER A 214 -44.65 -31.78 1.47
C SER A 214 -43.36 -32.52 1.91
N PRO A 215 -42.12 -32.14 1.49
CA PRO A 215 -41.75 -30.87 0.83
C PRO A 215 -40.74 -30.99 -0.35
N ALA A 216 -40.56 -29.90 -1.11
CA ALA A 216 -39.24 -29.49 -1.64
C ALA A 216 -39.26 -28.05 -2.19
N ARG A 217 -38.14 -27.33 -2.02
CA ARG A 217 -37.89 -25.99 -2.56
C ARG A 217 -37.41 -26.10 -4.01
N GLU A 218 -38.34 -26.28 -4.95
CA GLU A 218 -37.99 -26.49 -6.36
C GLU A 218 -37.22 -25.29 -6.94
N LYS A 219 -36.08 -25.57 -7.59
CA LYS A 219 -35.27 -24.53 -8.26
C LYS A 219 -36.04 -24.04 -9.48
N ARG A 220 -36.39 -22.75 -9.48
CA ARG A 220 -37.01 -22.04 -10.60
C ARG A 220 -36.13 -22.21 -11.85
N LYS A 221 -36.51 -23.08 -12.79
CA LYS A 221 -35.85 -23.18 -14.09
C LYS A 221 -35.97 -21.84 -14.81
N THR A 222 -34.89 -21.39 -15.43
CA THR A 222 -34.89 -20.23 -16.32
C THR A 222 -35.69 -20.58 -17.58
N GLN A 223 -36.76 -19.83 -17.85
CA GLN A 223 -37.51 -19.95 -19.11
C GLN A 223 -36.61 -19.52 -20.27
N THR A 224 -36.68 -20.25 -21.37
CA THR A 224 -36.00 -19.90 -22.62
C THR A 224 -36.58 -18.62 -23.22
N ASP A 225 -35.79 -17.87 -23.99
CA ASP A 225 -36.30 -16.65 -24.62
C ASP A 225 -37.43 -16.93 -25.63
N THR A 226 -37.48 -18.12 -26.22
CA THR A 226 -38.63 -18.63 -26.99
C THR A 226 -39.92 -18.72 -26.17
N GLU A 227 -39.90 -19.32 -24.97
CA GLU A 227 -41.08 -19.33 -24.07
C GLU A 227 -41.45 -17.92 -23.61
N ARG A 228 -40.44 -17.05 -23.46
CA ARG A 228 -40.60 -15.65 -23.05
C ARG A 228 -41.25 -14.80 -24.15
N GLU A 229 -40.94 -15.09 -25.40
CA GLU A 229 -41.47 -14.42 -26.60
C GLU A 229 -42.85 -14.97 -26.99
N GLU A 230 -43.10 -16.28 -26.89
CA GLU A 230 -44.45 -16.84 -27.02
C GLU A 230 -45.40 -16.31 -25.94
N ARG A 231 -44.93 -16.19 -24.69
CA ARG A 231 -45.70 -15.61 -23.59
C ARG A 231 -45.91 -14.12 -23.78
N ARG A 232 -44.99 -13.43 -24.46
CA ARG A 232 -45.16 -12.03 -24.86
C ARG A 232 -46.21 -11.90 -25.96
N ARG A 233 -46.16 -12.73 -27.01
CA ARG A 233 -47.18 -12.79 -28.07
C ARG A 233 -48.57 -13.05 -27.49
N ARG A 234 -48.75 -14.09 -26.68
CA ARG A 234 -50.03 -14.36 -26.00
C ARG A 234 -50.52 -13.18 -25.16
N TYR A 235 -49.63 -12.48 -24.46
CA TYR A 235 -49.98 -11.28 -23.70
C TYR A 235 -50.30 -10.04 -24.58
N GLU A 236 -49.80 -10.00 -25.82
CA GLU A 236 -50.07 -8.96 -26.83
C GLU A 236 -51.27 -9.34 -27.74
N GLU A 237 -51.72 -10.60 -27.73
CA GLU A 237 -53.00 -11.09 -28.31
C GLU A 237 -54.17 -10.94 -27.31
N ASP A 238 -53.99 -11.32 -26.04
CA ASP A 238 -55.03 -11.33 -24.99
C ASP A 238 -55.48 -9.93 -24.53
N HIS A 239 -54.80 -8.85 -24.94
CA HIS A 239 -55.05 -7.48 -24.43
C HIS A 239 -54.89 -6.42 -25.55
N THR A 240 -55.84 -5.50 -25.63
CA THR A 240 -55.78 -4.40 -26.61
C THR A 240 -54.67 -3.38 -26.28
N PRO A 241 -54.17 -2.61 -27.28
CA PRO A 241 -53.14 -1.59 -27.04
C PRO A 241 -53.53 -0.52 -26.01
N SER A 242 -54.81 -0.16 -25.91
CA SER A 242 -55.34 0.77 -24.91
C SER A 242 -55.28 0.17 -23.50
N GLU A 243 -55.68 -1.09 -23.31
CA GLU A 243 -55.56 -1.77 -22.01
C GLU A 243 -54.10 -1.93 -21.58
N ILE A 244 -53.19 -2.21 -22.51
CA ILE A 244 -51.74 -2.27 -22.23
C ILE A 244 -51.20 -0.89 -21.83
N ALA A 245 -51.69 0.20 -22.44
CA ALA A 245 -51.34 1.57 -22.08
C ALA A 245 -51.90 1.96 -20.70
N GLU A 246 -53.19 1.73 -20.46
CA GLU A 246 -53.85 2.04 -19.18
C GLU A 246 -53.23 1.24 -18.02
N LYS A 247 -52.89 -0.04 -18.23
CA LYS A 247 -52.22 -0.90 -17.25
C LYS A 247 -50.76 -0.50 -16.99
N LYS A 248 -50.09 0.18 -17.93
CA LYS A 248 -48.80 0.87 -17.71
C LYS A 248 -49.00 2.18 -16.93
N GLU A 249 -50.00 2.99 -17.29
CA GLU A 249 -50.27 4.26 -16.62
C GLU A 249 -50.74 4.07 -15.17
N ARG A 250 -51.58 3.07 -14.91
CA ARG A 250 -52.01 2.64 -13.57
C ARG A 250 -50.81 2.29 -12.69
N LYS A 251 -49.81 1.56 -13.23
CA LYS A 251 -48.53 1.29 -12.55
C LYS A 251 -47.68 2.56 -12.36
N ARG A 252 -47.70 3.52 -13.29
CA ARG A 252 -47.01 4.81 -13.16
C ARG A 252 -47.63 5.64 -12.03
N LYS A 253 -48.96 5.77 -12.01
CA LYS A 253 -49.75 6.45 -10.96
C LYS A 253 -49.58 5.77 -9.60
N GLU A 254 -49.59 4.44 -9.52
CA GLU A 254 -49.30 3.70 -8.28
C GLU A 254 -47.86 3.96 -7.77
N LYS A 255 -46.87 4.00 -8.66
CA LYS A 255 -45.46 4.27 -8.31
C LYS A 255 -45.25 5.71 -7.83
N ILE A 256 -46.01 6.67 -8.37
CA ILE A 256 -46.05 8.06 -7.88
C ILE A 256 -46.73 8.12 -6.50
N ARG A 257 -47.91 7.51 -6.33
CA ARG A 257 -48.61 7.47 -5.05
C ARG A 257 -47.75 6.86 -3.94
N ARG A 258 -47.04 5.76 -4.21
CA ARG A 258 -46.07 5.14 -3.27
C ARG A 258 -44.85 6.04 -2.94
N ALA A 259 -44.53 7.03 -3.77
CA ALA A 259 -43.50 8.03 -3.50
C ALA A 259 -44.05 9.20 -2.66
N GLU A 260 -45.31 9.58 -2.87
CA GLU A 260 -46.02 10.59 -2.07
C GLU A 260 -46.39 10.07 -0.67
N GLU A 261 -46.85 8.81 -0.56
CA GLU A 261 -47.01 8.06 0.69
C GLU A 261 -45.69 7.99 1.50
N LYS A 262 -44.53 8.01 0.82
CA LYS A 262 -43.21 8.10 1.46
C LYS A 262 -42.79 9.52 1.85
N LYS A 263 -43.38 10.56 1.26
CA LYS A 263 -43.16 11.97 1.64
C LYS A 263 -44.14 12.47 2.71
N ARG A 264 -45.32 11.85 2.84
CA ARG A 264 -46.31 12.14 3.90
C ARG A 264 -46.21 11.18 5.09
N ARG A 265 -45.14 11.33 5.88
CA ARG A 265 -45.08 10.83 7.27
C ARG A 265 -44.52 11.90 8.20
N VAL A 266 -45.43 12.69 8.77
CA VAL A 266 -45.20 13.55 9.93
C VAL A 266 -46.31 13.24 10.94
N VAL A 267 -45.95 12.74 12.11
CA VAL A 267 -46.83 12.52 13.27
C VAL A 267 -45.98 12.76 14.52
N SER A 268 -46.19 13.93 15.14
CA SER A 268 -46.27 14.25 16.59
C SER A 268 -45.72 13.25 17.62
N GLY A 269 -45.02 13.66 18.69
CA GLY A 269 -45.40 14.68 19.71
C GLY A 269 -45.82 13.94 21.00
N PRO A 270 -45.64 14.44 22.25
CA PRO A 270 -45.66 15.84 22.77
C PRO A 270 -44.25 16.38 23.15
N LEU A 271 -43.96 17.67 23.43
CA LEU A 271 -44.45 18.65 24.45
C LEU A 271 -44.15 18.24 25.91
N ALA A 272 -43.76 19.13 26.85
CA ALA A 272 -43.36 20.56 26.79
C ALA A 272 -42.52 20.92 28.07
N GLU A 273 -42.31 22.22 28.35
CA GLU A 273 -41.65 22.81 29.55
C GLU A 273 -40.12 22.53 29.64
N GLU A 274 -39.22 23.42 30.10
CA GLU A 274 -39.13 24.89 30.18
C GLU A 274 -37.64 25.22 30.53
N GLY A 275 -37.06 26.41 30.32
CA GLY A 275 -37.52 27.66 29.68
C GLY A 275 -36.43 28.76 29.84
N GLY A 276 -36.42 29.79 28.99
CA GLY A 276 -35.51 30.95 29.09
C GLY A 276 -34.72 31.30 27.81
N ILE A 277 -34.83 32.55 27.37
CA ILE A 277 -34.01 33.22 26.34
C ILE A 277 -33.53 34.54 26.96
N ASP A 278 -32.34 34.99 26.58
CA ASP A 278 -31.81 36.36 26.47
C ASP A 278 -30.25 36.22 26.41
N ASP A 279 -29.46 36.99 25.65
CA ASP A 279 -29.74 38.19 24.85
C ASP A 279 -29.39 38.01 23.34
N GLU A 280 -29.83 38.95 22.50
CA GLU A 280 -29.50 39.02 21.06
C GLU A 280 -28.27 39.91 20.79
N ASP A 281 -27.12 39.35 20.36
CA ASP A 281 -26.04 40.18 19.78
C ASP A 281 -25.08 39.48 18.77
N GLU A 282 -25.29 38.20 18.43
CA GLU A 282 -24.45 37.48 17.42
C GLU A 282 -25.21 36.98 16.17
N TYR A 283 -26.47 37.40 15.98
CA TYR A 283 -27.30 36.91 14.86
C TYR A 283 -27.02 37.57 13.50
N GLN A 284 -26.16 38.61 13.45
CA GLN A 284 -25.94 39.42 12.24
C GLN A 284 -24.70 39.05 11.42
N TYR A 285 -23.70 38.36 12.00
CA TYR A 285 -22.45 38.00 11.30
C TYR A 285 -22.52 36.64 10.56
N MET A 286 -23.41 35.73 10.98
CA MET A 286 -23.47 34.35 10.48
C MET A 286 -24.40 34.11 9.28
N MET A 287 -25.04 35.15 8.75
CA MET A 287 -25.96 35.04 7.60
C MET A 287 -25.33 35.37 6.22
N GLU A 288 -24.18 36.03 6.16
CA GLU A 288 -23.68 36.59 4.89
C GLU A 288 -22.79 35.64 4.05
N LYS A 289 -22.41 34.47 4.57
CA LYS A 289 -21.58 33.47 3.84
C LYS A 289 -22.19 32.07 3.76
N ARG A 290 -23.46 31.94 3.35
CA ARG A 290 -24.08 30.64 3.07
C ARG A 290 -24.97 30.52 1.83
N GLY A 291 -24.69 31.30 0.78
CA GLY A 291 -25.24 31.05 -0.56
C GLY A 291 -24.54 29.86 -1.24
N GLY A 292 -25.23 28.74 -1.46
CA GLY A 292 -24.58 27.56 -2.09
C GLY A 292 -25.33 26.23 -2.11
N ALA A 293 -26.66 26.21 -2.18
CA ALA A 293 -27.43 24.95 -2.36
C ALA A 293 -27.80 24.74 -3.84
N GLY A 294 -27.29 23.66 -4.46
CA GLY A 294 -27.49 23.37 -5.88
C GLY A 294 -28.94 23.02 -6.25
N ALA A 295 -29.44 23.63 -7.33
CA ALA A 295 -30.79 23.38 -7.85
C ALA A 295 -30.90 22.01 -8.59
N PRO A 296 -32.08 21.36 -8.58
CA PRO A 296 -32.30 20.12 -9.33
C PRO A 296 -32.39 20.39 -10.84
N THR A 297 -31.59 19.68 -11.64
CA THR A 297 -31.53 19.90 -13.09
C THR A 297 -32.72 19.29 -13.84
N VAL A 298 -33.56 20.14 -14.42
CA VAL A 298 -34.50 19.80 -15.50
C VAL A 298 -34.25 20.77 -16.65
N TYR A 299 -33.61 20.30 -17.72
CA TYR A 299 -33.32 21.12 -18.91
C TYR A 299 -34.60 21.37 -19.72
N SER A 300 -34.74 22.58 -20.28
CA SER A 300 -35.85 22.89 -21.19
C SER A 300 -35.59 22.36 -22.61
N GLU A 301 -36.65 22.21 -23.41
CA GLU A 301 -36.50 21.77 -24.81
C GLU A 301 -35.74 22.79 -25.67
N GLU A 302 -35.80 24.08 -25.32
CA GLU A 302 -35.04 25.15 -25.99
C GLU A 302 -33.53 25.04 -25.75
N GLU A 303 -33.09 24.66 -24.54
CA GLU A 303 -31.67 24.44 -24.26
C GLU A 303 -31.12 23.25 -25.05
N LEU A 304 -31.90 22.18 -25.18
CA LEU A 304 -31.58 21.03 -26.01
C LEU A 304 -31.51 21.42 -27.50
N ALA A 305 -32.39 22.31 -27.97
CA ALA A 305 -32.32 22.86 -29.33
C ALA A 305 -31.06 23.72 -29.56
N ARG A 306 -30.71 24.60 -28.61
CA ARG A 306 -29.46 25.39 -28.65
C ARG A 306 -28.23 24.49 -28.67
N ARG A 307 -28.17 23.44 -27.83
CA ARG A 307 -27.07 22.46 -27.82
C ARG A 307 -26.97 21.67 -29.14
N LYS A 308 -28.10 21.28 -29.76
CA LYS A 308 -28.10 20.66 -31.11
C LYS A 308 -27.54 21.59 -32.19
N LYS A 309 -27.92 22.88 -32.21
CA LYS A 309 -27.31 23.88 -33.12
C LYS A 309 -25.80 24.00 -32.88
N LYS A 310 -25.35 24.17 -31.63
CA LYS A 310 -23.92 24.33 -31.31
C LYS A 310 -23.09 23.10 -31.72
N LYS A 311 -23.61 21.88 -31.53
CA LYS A 311 -22.95 20.63 -31.96
C LYS A 311 -22.85 20.51 -33.48
N LYS A 312 -23.83 21.00 -34.25
CA LYS A 312 -23.77 21.02 -35.74
C LYS A 312 -22.66 21.95 -36.25
N TRP A 313 -22.48 23.13 -35.65
CA TRP A 313 -21.40 24.07 -36.01
C TRP A 313 -20.01 23.51 -35.69
N ILE A 314 -19.84 22.80 -34.56
CA ILE A 314 -18.57 22.14 -34.21
C ILE A 314 -18.19 21.07 -35.25
N ILE A 315 -19.16 20.28 -35.73
CA ILE A 315 -18.94 19.26 -36.76
C ILE A 315 -18.54 19.91 -38.11
N ILE A 316 -19.19 21.02 -38.48
CA ILE A 316 -18.82 21.77 -39.70
C ILE A 316 -17.37 22.28 -39.60
N GLY A 317 -16.99 22.89 -38.47
CA GLY A 317 -15.61 23.35 -38.25
C GLY A 317 -14.57 22.23 -38.32
N ALA A 318 -14.86 21.06 -37.74
CA ALA A 318 -13.98 19.89 -37.83
C ALA A 318 -13.79 19.40 -39.28
N ILE A 319 -14.86 19.38 -40.08
CA ILE A 319 -14.80 19.02 -41.50
C ILE A 319 -13.98 20.05 -42.30
N SER A 320 -14.12 21.35 -42.00
CA SER A 320 -13.31 22.40 -42.62
C SER A 320 -11.81 22.26 -42.33
N VAL A 321 -11.43 21.90 -41.10
CA VAL A 321 -10.02 21.66 -40.74
C VAL A 321 -9.46 20.44 -41.44
N ILE A 322 -10.23 19.35 -41.55
CA ILE A 322 -9.81 18.13 -42.28
C ILE A 322 -9.62 18.43 -43.78
N LEU A 323 -10.50 19.23 -44.39
CA LEU A 323 -10.34 19.68 -45.79
C LEU A 323 -9.11 20.58 -45.98
N ALA A 324 -8.81 21.47 -45.04
CA ALA A 324 -7.61 22.30 -45.10
C ALA A 324 -6.33 21.43 -45.03
N LEU A 325 -6.27 20.47 -44.12
CA LEU A 325 -5.13 19.54 -44.00
C LEU A 325 -4.95 18.68 -45.27
N ALA A 326 -6.05 18.23 -45.89
CA ALA A 326 -6.01 17.48 -47.15
C ALA A 326 -5.45 18.29 -48.34
N ILE A 327 -5.53 19.62 -48.30
CA ILE A 327 -4.99 20.53 -49.33
C ILE A 327 -3.52 20.89 -49.07
N ILE A 328 -3.09 20.92 -47.80
CA ILE A 328 -1.71 21.28 -47.41
C ILE A 328 -0.73 20.12 -47.69
N ILE A 329 -1.12 18.87 -47.43
CA ILE A 329 -0.23 17.70 -47.53
C ILE A 329 0.38 17.49 -48.94
N PRO A 330 -0.36 17.65 -50.06
CA PRO A 330 0.22 17.54 -51.41
C PRO A 330 1.29 18.59 -51.75
N VAL A 331 1.27 19.76 -51.11
CA VAL A 331 2.16 20.89 -51.45
C VAL A 331 3.53 20.76 -50.77
N ALA A 332 3.60 20.15 -49.59
CA ALA A 332 4.84 20.05 -48.79
C ALA A 332 5.89 19.06 -49.34
N ILE A 333 5.57 18.25 -50.35
CA ILE A 333 6.43 17.15 -50.83
C ILE A 333 7.32 17.56 -52.04
N VAL A 334 7.13 18.75 -52.62
CA VAL A 334 7.82 19.18 -53.85
C VAL A 334 8.73 20.41 -53.66
N THR A 335 9.43 20.54 -52.53
CA THR A 335 10.66 21.37 -52.41
C THR A 335 11.56 20.94 -51.27
N SER A 336 12.62 20.17 -51.56
CA SER A 336 14.02 20.36 -51.08
C SER A 336 14.87 19.09 -51.25
N LYS A 337 15.94 19.19 -52.05
CA LYS A 337 17.05 18.20 -52.13
C LYS A 337 18.37 18.97 -52.32
N LYS A 338 19.43 18.51 -51.64
CA LYS A 338 20.77 19.15 -51.52
C LYS A 338 20.72 20.48 -50.72
N SER A 339 21.81 20.96 -50.12
CA SER A 339 23.24 20.57 -50.24
C SER A 339 23.94 20.39 -48.87
N SER A 340 25.25 20.08 -48.91
CA SER A 340 26.07 19.63 -47.77
C SER A 340 27.21 20.60 -47.40
N SER A 341 27.45 20.81 -46.10
CA SER A 341 28.72 21.34 -45.56
C SER A 341 28.86 21.14 -44.04
N LYS A 342 30.06 20.73 -43.58
CA LYS A 342 30.64 20.97 -42.23
C LYS A 342 31.32 22.37 -42.23
N PRO A 343 31.81 22.98 -41.12
CA PRO A 343 32.18 22.44 -39.79
C PRO A 343 31.49 23.19 -38.60
N GLU A 344 31.95 23.13 -37.33
CA GLU A 344 31.97 22.01 -36.36
C GLU A 344 32.12 22.55 -34.91
N GLN A 345 32.09 21.65 -33.90
CA GLN A 345 32.35 21.84 -32.47
C GLN A 345 31.45 22.79 -31.64
N GLY A 346 30.70 22.17 -30.74
CA GLY A 346 30.18 22.73 -29.49
C GLY A 346 29.72 21.55 -28.63
N GLU A 347 30.41 21.26 -27.53
CA GLU A 347 30.17 20.03 -26.77
C GLU A 347 28.92 20.15 -25.88
N SER A 348 27.95 19.26 -26.10
CA SER A 348 26.88 18.98 -25.14
C SER A 348 27.03 17.54 -24.65
N VAL A 349 27.11 17.36 -23.33
CA VAL A 349 27.34 16.04 -22.71
C VAL A 349 26.04 15.25 -22.68
N ALA A 350 25.70 14.65 -23.82
CA ALA A 350 24.63 13.68 -23.98
C ALA A 350 25.17 12.46 -24.72
N SER A 351 25.81 11.55 -23.97
CA SER A 351 26.37 10.32 -24.54
C SER A 351 26.05 9.10 -23.68
N SER A 352 24.87 8.54 -23.90
CA SER A 352 24.61 7.11 -23.70
C SER A 352 25.31 6.31 -24.81
N THR A 353 26.64 6.44 -24.87
CA THR A 353 27.51 5.77 -25.84
C THR A 353 27.17 4.28 -25.84
N ALA A 354 26.92 3.70 -27.01
CA ALA A 354 26.56 2.29 -27.11
C ALA A 354 27.78 1.40 -26.82
N GLN A 355 28.10 1.25 -25.54
CA GLN A 355 29.22 0.46 -25.04
C GLN A 355 29.03 -0.98 -25.51
N LYS A 356 29.99 -1.45 -26.31
CA LYS A 356 29.98 -2.81 -26.86
C LYS A 356 30.02 -3.80 -25.69
N PRO A 357 29.24 -4.91 -25.73
CA PRO A 357 29.34 -5.96 -24.72
C PRO A 357 30.79 -6.45 -24.58
N ALA A 358 31.30 -6.45 -23.36
CA ALA A 358 32.72 -6.56 -23.03
C ALA A 358 33.12 -8.02 -22.73
N ASN A 359 32.82 -8.91 -23.68
CA ASN A 359 32.83 -10.35 -23.43
C ASN A 359 34.15 -11.04 -23.83
N SER A 360 35.28 -10.34 -23.68
CA SER A 360 36.61 -10.85 -24.09
C SER A 360 37.12 -11.98 -23.21
N ASN A 361 36.59 -12.17 -22.00
CA ASN A 361 36.87 -13.36 -21.18
C ASN A 361 36.21 -14.65 -21.70
N LEU A 362 35.40 -14.59 -22.77
CA LEU A 362 34.96 -15.77 -23.53
C LEU A 362 35.93 -16.17 -24.66
N GLU A 363 36.95 -15.34 -24.97
CA GLU A 363 37.87 -15.61 -26.06
C GLU A 363 38.75 -16.84 -25.76
N GLY A 364 38.73 -17.83 -26.65
CA GLY A 364 39.45 -19.10 -26.48
C GLY A 364 38.70 -20.18 -25.68
N LEU A 365 37.52 -19.88 -25.13
CA LEU A 365 36.65 -20.89 -24.50
C LEU A 365 35.73 -21.55 -25.55
N ASP A 366 35.38 -22.82 -25.34
CA ASP A 366 34.47 -23.57 -26.22
C ASP A 366 33.00 -23.38 -25.79
N PRO A 367 32.11 -22.81 -26.64
CA PRO A 367 30.68 -22.69 -26.36
C PRO A 367 29.96 -24.05 -26.16
N ASN A 368 30.56 -25.15 -26.61
CA ASN A 368 30.03 -26.50 -26.42
C ASN A 368 30.31 -27.07 -25.02
N SER A 369 31.04 -26.34 -24.16
CA SER A 369 31.17 -26.65 -22.74
C SER A 369 29.86 -26.47 -21.94
N VAL A 370 28.93 -25.66 -22.45
CA VAL A 370 27.57 -25.53 -21.92
C VAL A 370 26.70 -26.67 -22.48
N PRO A 371 25.99 -27.46 -21.65
CA PRO A 371 25.06 -28.49 -22.11
C PRO A 371 23.88 -27.92 -22.91
N ASP A 372 23.36 -28.68 -23.88
CA ASP A 372 22.26 -28.24 -24.75
C ASP A 372 20.95 -27.88 -24.01
N ALA A 373 20.77 -28.35 -22.77
CA ALA A 373 19.64 -28.00 -21.92
C ALA A 373 19.74 -26.58 -21.32
N ASP A 374 20.95 -26.02 -21.23
CA ASP A 374 21.27 -24.78 -20.53
C ASP A 374 21.59 -23.60 -21.48
N LYS A 375 21.87 -23.89 -22.76
CA LYS A 375 22.16 -22.90 -23.82
C LYS A 375 21.03 -21.88 -23.97
N GLY A 376 21.39 -20.60 -24.06
CA GLY A 376 20.47 -19.46 -24.04
C GLY A 376 19.94 -19.07 -22.66
N GLY A 377 20.19 -19.89 -21.64
CA GLY A 377 19.67 -19.75 -20.28
C GLY A 377 20.61 -19.03 -19.30
N ILE A 378 20.22 -19.02 -18.03
CA ILE A 378 20.99 -18.33 -16.96
C ILE A 378 22.40 -18.91 -16.74
N LEU A 379 22.63 -20.18 -17.14
CA LEU A 379 23.91 -20.88 -17.00
C LEU A 379 24.78 -20.82 -18.28
N ASP A 380 24.37 -20.07 -19.31
CA ASP A 380 25.12 -19.91 -20.55
C ASP A 380 25.72 -18.49 -20.67
N PRO A 381 27.04 -18.30 -20.43
CA PRO A 381 27.72 -17.02 -20.58
C PRO A 381 27.67 -16.42 -21.99
N TRP A 382 27.55 -17.24 -23.04
CA TRP A 382 27.39 -16.74 -24.41
C TRP A 382 25.99 -16.16 -24.68
N SER A 383 25.04 -16.36 -23.76
CA SER A 383 23.70 -15.76 -23.77
C SER A 383 23.57 -14.48 -22.92
N TRP A 384 24.64 -14.09 -22.21
CA TRP A 384 24.66 -12.89 -21.38
C TRP A 384 25.06 -11.67 -22.21
N TRP A 385 24.51 -10.51 -21.85
CA TRP A 385 24.87 -9.24 -22.45
C TRP A 385 26.33 -8.88 -22.12
N ASP A 386 26.70 -8.96 -20.84
CA ASP A 386 28.01 -8.60 -20.33
C ASP A 386 28.59 -9.73 -19.48
N THR A 387 29.84 -10.12 -19.75
CA THR A 387 30.59 -11.10 -18.95
C THR A 387 31.74 -10.48 -18.14
N THR A 388 31.86 -9.15 -18.08
CA THR A 388 32.90 -8.44 -17.31
C THR A 388 32.90 -8.82 -15.82
N ASP A 389 34.09 -9.08 -15.28
CA ASP A 389 34.37 -9.54 -13.90
C ASP A 389 33.68 -10.84 -13.45
N PHE A 390 33.00 -11.55 -14.35
CA PHE A 390 32.36 -12.83 -14.06
C PHE A 390 33.29 -14.02 -14.32
N ASN A 391 33.19 -15.03 -13.45
CA ASN A 391 33.69 -16.38 -13.75
C ASN A 391 32.75 -17.08 -14.73
N VAL A 392 33.15 -17.09 -16.00
CA VAL A 392 32.42 -17.68 -17.14
C VAL A 392 32.61 -19.21 -17.26
N THR A 393 33.22 -19.88 -16.28
CA THR A 393 33.29 -21.34 -16.28
C THR A 393 31.91 -21.94 -16.04
N TYR A 394 31.41 -22.76 -16.97
CA TYR A 394 30.10 -23.41 -16.83
C TYR A 394 30.01 -24.24 -15.53
N THR A 395 28.91 -24.06 -14.78
CA THR A 395 28.55 -24.91 -13.64
C THR A 395 27.05 -24.84 -13.37
N SER A 396 26.43 -25.99 -13.10
CA SER A 396 25.04 -26.12 -12.62
C SER A 396 24.92 -26.22 -11.10
N ALA A 397 26.01 -26.00 -10.37
CA ALA A 397 25.99 -25.99 -8.92
C ALA A 397 25.12 -24.85 -8.35
N THR A 398 24.37 -25.15 -7.30
CA THR A 398 23.48 -24.20 -6.62
C THR A 398 23.65 -24.28 -5.10
N VAL A 399 23.34 -23.17 -4.41
CA VAL A 399 23.17 -23.12 -2.95
C VAL A 399 21.82 -22.46 -2.68
N GLY A 400 21.00 -23.02 -1.78
CA GLY A 400 19.59 -22.60 -1.65
C GLY A 400 18.73 -22.80 -2.92
N GLY A 401 19.24 -23.54 -3.91
CA GLY A 401 18.64 -23.59 -5.25
C GLY A 401 18.74 -22.26 -6.01
N LEU A 402 19.81 -21.49 -5.77
CA LEU A 402 20.25 -20.33 -6.55
C LEU A 402 21.64 -20.64 -7.16
N PRO A 403 21.90 -20.27 -8.44
CA PRO A 403 23.12 -20.67 -9.14
C PRO A 403 24.35 -19.90 -8.66
N ILE A 404 25.51 -20.56 -8.71
CA ILE A 404 26.82 -19.97 -8.36
C ILE A 404 27.65 -19.52 -9.58
N ILE A 405 27.18 -19.77 -10.81
CA ILE A 405 27.89 -19.36 -12.03
C ILE A 405 28.11 -17.83 -12.04
N GLY A 406 29.24 -17.38 -12.58
CA GLY A 406 29.67 -15.99 -12.49
C GLY A 406 30.50 -15.67 -11.23
N LEU A 407 30.41 -16.44 -10.14
CA LEU A 407 31.23 -16.20 -8.94
C LEU A 407 32.68 -16.67 -9.12
N ASN A 408 33.63 -15.81 -8.73
CA ASN A 408 34.95 -16.25 -8.35
C ASN A 408 34.89 -17.01 -7.01
N SER A 409 35.63 -18.12 -6.88
CA SER A 409 35.67 -18.95 -5.68
C SER A 409 36.60 -18.39 -4.59
N THR A 410 37.55 -17.53 -4.95
CA THR A 410 38.41 -16.81 -4.01
C THR A 410 37.85 -15.41 -3.73
N TRP A 411 38.16 -14.88 -2.54
CA TRP A 411 37.84 -13.50 -2.13
C TRP A 411 38.91 -13.00 -1.15
N ASN A 412 39.01 -11.68 -0.98
CA ASN A 412 39.86 -11.06 0.04
C ASN A 412 39.05 -10.03 0.83
N ASP A 413 38.90 -10.25 2.13
CA ASP A 413 38.25 -9.30 3.05
C ASP A 413 39.26 -8.34 3.71
N ASP A 414 40.58 -8.43 3.43
CA ASP A 414 41.58 -7.46 3.91
C ASP A 414 41.48 -6.13 3.12
N VAL A 415 40.39 -5.40 3.35
CA VAL A 415 40.11 -4.09 2.75
C VAL A 415 39.35 -3.23 3.76
N GLN A 416 39.76 -1.97 3.89
CA GLN A 416 39.11 -0.94 4.71
C GLN A 416 38.48 0.12 3.81
N ALA A 417 37.19 0.45 3.99
CA ALA A 417 36.54 1.49 3.19
C ALA A 417 37.25 2.84 3.32
N ASN A 418 37.40 3.31 4.56
CA ASN A 418 38.02 4.59 4.89
C ASN A 418 38.63 4.55 6.30
N GLU A 419 39.47 5.53 6.62
CA GLU A 419 40.19 5.64 7.90
C GLU A 419 39.31 5.80 9.16
N LYS A 420 37.99 6.03 9.02
CA LYS A 420 37.06 6.18 10.15
C LYS A 420 36.40 4.87 10.58
N VAL A 421 36.53 3.79 9.80
CA VAL A 421 35.83 2.52 10.02
C VAL A 421 36.76 1.30 9.99
N PRO A 422 36.45 0.21 10.71
CA PRO A 422 37.26 -1.01 10.70
C PRO A 422 37.32 -1.70 9.33
N ASN A 423 38.42 -2.43 9.10
CA ASN A 423 38.63 -3.34 7.96
C ASN A 423 37.49 -4.37 7.87
N LEU A 424 37.16 -4.95 6.71
CA LEU A 424 36.08 -5.94 6.62
C LEU A 424 36.34 -7.21 7.45
N GLN A 425 37.61 -7.57 7.72
CA GLN A 425 37.94 -8.65 8.66
C GLN A 425 37.60 -8.33 10.13
N GLU A 426 37.38 -7.04 10.45
CA GLU A 426 37.13 -6.54 11.80
C GLU A 426 35.65 -6.22 12.03
N ILE A 427 35.23 -6.28 13.30
CA ILE A 427 33.84 -6.06 13.70
C ILE A 427 33.50 -4.57 13.68
N PHE A 428 32.59 -4.17 12.80
CA PHE A 428 31.96 -2.85 12.85
C PHE A 428 31.06 -2.75 14.10
N GLN A 429 31.28 -1.73 14.94
CA GLN A 429 30.57 -1.59 16.21
C GLN A 429 29.25 -0.83 16.03
N TYR A 430 28.25 -1.49 15.42
CA TYR A 430 26.90 -0.95 15.26
C TYR A 430 26.32 -0.43 16.59
N GLY A 431 25.59 0.68 16.53
CA GLY A 431 25.07 1.38 17.71
C GLY A 431 26.10 2.12 18.56
N LYS A 432 27.40 2.07 18.19
CA LYS A 432 28.46 2.95 18.72
C LYS A 432 29.14 3.75 17.61
N MET A 433 29.23 3.16 16.42
CA MET A 433 29.66 3.80 15.19
C MET A 433 28.40 3.98 14.32
N PRO A 434 28.13 5.19 13.81
CA PRO A 434 27.02 5.38 12.90
C PRO A 434 27.31 4.73 11.55
N ILE A 435 26.30 4.09 10.97
CA ILE A 435 26.29 3.72 9.55
C ILE A 435 26.27 5.01 8.72
N ARG A 436 27.16 5.12 7.74
CA ARG A 436 27.11 6.16 6.70
C ARG A 436 27.12 5.45 5.36
N GLY A 437 25.91 5.15 4.89
CA GLY A 437 25.70 4.38 3.68
C GLY A 437 24.98 5.14 2.57
N VAL A 438 24.93 4.51 1.39
CA VAL A 438 24.16 5.00 0.25
C VAL A 438 23.41 3.85 -0.42
N ASN A 439 22.26 4.16 -1.00
CA ASN A 439 21.49 3.22 -1.79
C ASN A 439 21.97 3.16 -3.25
N VAL A 440 21.82 2.00 -3.88
CA VAL A 440 21.88 1.84 -5.35
C VAL A 440 20.48 1.54 -5.92
N GLY A 441 19.52 2.41 -5.57
CA GLY A 441 18.14 2.36 -6.06
C GLY A 441 18.02 2.55 -7.58
N GLY A 442 16.89 2.15 -8.16
CA GLY A 442 16.66 2.15 -9.62
C GLY A 442 17.52 1.17 -10.44
N TRP A 443 18.38 0.36 -9.82
CA TRP A 443 19.30 -0.55 -10.52
C TRP A 443 18.72 -1.95 -10.76
N LEU A 444 18.65 -2.82 -9.74
CA LEU A 444 18.10 -4.19 -9.84
C LEU A 444 16.58 -4.26 -9.63
N ASN A 445 15.96 -3.09 -9.51
CA ASN A 445 14.55 -2.84 -9.29
C ASN A 445 14.26 -1.46 -9.91
N ILE A 446 13.47 -1.39 -10.97
CA ILE A 446 13.38 -0.20 -11.84
C ILE A 446 12.41 0.85 -11.30
N GLU A 447 12.87 2.10 -11.26
CA GLU A 447 12.13 3.21 -10.66
C GLU A 447 12.03 4.42 -11.62
N PRO A 448 10.81 4.89 -11.94
CA PRO A 448 10.61 5.93 -12.96
C PRO A 448 11.26 7.28 -12.69
N PHE A 449 11.51 7.67 -11.44
CA PHE A 449 12.11 8.97 -11.14
C PHE A 449 13.65 8.93 -11.15
N ILE A 450 14.24 7.75 -10.90
CA ILE A 450 15.68 7.49 -10.98
C ILE A 450 16.09 7.24 -12.44
N THR A 451 15.24 6.52 -13.20
CA THR A 451 15.46 6.09 -14.60
C THR A 451 14.33 6.53 -15.56
N PRO A 452 13.99 7.83 -15.62
CA PRO A 452 12.87 8.35 -16.44
C PRO A 452 12.97 8.04 -17.94
N SER A 453 14.15 7.78 -18.49
CA SER A 453 14.34 7.42 -19.91
C SER A 453 13.52 6.19 -20.35
N PHE A 454 13.29 5.23 -19.45
CA PHE A 454 12.45 4.04 -19.69
C PHE A 454 10.95 4.37 -19.78
N PHE A 455 10.50 5.53 -19.29
CA PHE A 455 9.09 5.86 -19.11
C PHE A 455 8.64 7.04 -19.98
N GLU A 456 9.49 8.05 -20.16
CA GLU A 456 9.13 9.32 -20.82
C GLU A 456 8.81 9.19 -22.32
N ASN A 457 9.25 8.11 -22.96
CA ASN A 457 9.00 7.82 -24.36
C ASN A 457 7.64 7.12 -24.62
N TYR A 458 6.91 6.73 -23.57
CA TYR A 458 5.57 6.14 -23.67
C TYR A 458 4.47 7.20 -23.55
N ARG A 459 3.32 6.95 -24.18
CA ARG A 459 2.14 7.80 -24.01
C ARG A 459 1.40 7.38 -22.75
N ALA A 460 0.67 8.30 -22.11
CA ALA A 460 -0.22 7.95 -21.00
C ALA A 460 -1.22 6.83 -21.36
N SER A 461 -1.62 6.71 -22.63
CA SER A 461 -2.45 5.62 -23.14
C SER A 461 -1.79 4.24 -23.21
N ASP A 462 -0.46 4.15 -23.11
CA ASP A 462 0.29 2.90 -23.05
C ASP A 462 0.33 2.31 -21.62
N ASN A 463 0.02 3.12 -20.59
CA ASN A 463 -0.01 2.74 -19.17
C ASN A 463 1.28 2.03 -18.71
N VAL A 464 2.45 2.58 -19.05
CA VAL A 464 3.75 2.14 -18.52
C VAL A 464 4.11 3.05 -17.34
N VAL A 465 4.09 2.49 -16.12
CA VAL A 465 4.16 3.23 -14.85
C VAL A 465 5.11 2.61 -13.81
N ASP A 466 5.52 1.35 -14.03
CA ASP A 466 6.32 0.51 -13.12
C ASP A 466 7.07 -0.58 -13.94
N GLU A 467 7.91 -1.39 -13.27
CA GLU A 467 8.66 -2.46 -13.94
C GLU A 467 7.74 -3.55 -14.52
N TRP A 468 6.63 -3.87 -13.85
CA TRP A 468 5.62 -4.82 -14.33
C TRP A 468 5.05 -4.41 -15.70
N THR A 469 4.64 -3.15 -15.84
CA THR A 469 4.04 -2.62 -17.08
C THR A 469 5.09 -2.36 -18.16
N LEU A 470 6.31 -1.94 -17.78
CA LEU A 470 7.45 -1.83 -18.70
C LEU A 470 7.81 -3.18 -19.32
N THR A 471 8.01 -4.21 -18.51
CA THR A 471 8.33 -5.57 -18.98
C THR A 471 7.18 -6.19 -19.78
N THR A 472 5.92 -5.94 -19.39
CA THR A 472 4.73 -6.30 -20.19
C THR A 472 4.73 -5.62 -21.57
N LYS A 473 5.10 -4.33 -21.64
CA LYS A 473 5.10 -3.54 -22.87
C LYS A 473 6.22 -3.93 -23.84
N LEU A 474 7.40 -4.25 -23.32
CA LEU A 474 8.55 -4.71 -24.09
C LEU A 474 8.39 -6.17 -24.56
N GLY A 475 7.79 -7.03 -23.72
CA GLY A 475 7.74 -8.47 -23.92
C GLY A 475 9.07 -9.15 -23.60
N ALA A 476 9.01 -10.42 -23.15
CA ALA A 476 10.12 -11.11 -22.47
C ALA A 476 11.51 -10.98 -23.12
N ALA A 477 11.62 -11.15 -24.44
CA ALA A 477 12.90 -11.06 -25.15
C ALA A 477 13.52 -9.66 -25.10
N LYS A 478 12.72 -8.61 -25.40
CA LYS A 478 13.22 -7.23 -25.35
C LYS A 478 13.34 -6.72 -23.93
N ALA A 479 12.51 -7.21 -23.00
CA ALA A 479 12.66 -6.97 -21.57
C ALA A 479 14.01 -7.50 -21.06
N LYS A 480 14.41 -8.76 -21.39
CA LYS A 480 15.74 -9.29 -21.06
C LYS A 480 16.84 -8.38 -21.61
N GLU A 481 16.85 -8.13 -22.92
CA GLU A 481 17.88 -7.30 -23.56
C GLU A 481 18.00 -5.90 -22.93
N THR A 482 16.87 -5.24 -22.64
CA THR A 482 16.82 -3.87 -22.12
C THR A 482 17.28 -3.80 -20.67
N LEU A 483 16.73 -4.65 -19.80
CA LEU A 483 17.08 -4.64 -18.37
C LEU A 483 18.45 -5.24 -18.11
N GLU A 484 18.89 -6.24 -18.86
CA GLU A 484 20.24 -6.79 -18.70
C GLU A 484 21.33 -5.78 -19.08
N LYS A 485 21.11 -5.00 -20.15
CA LYS A 485 21.99 -3.88 -20.49
C LYS A 485 22.03 -2.84 -19.37
N HIS A 486 20.88 -2.50 -18.78
CA HIS A 486 20.80 -1.59 -17.62
C HIS A 486 21.60 -2.12 -16.42
N TYR A 487 21.39 -3.38 -16.05
CA TYR A 487 22.10 -4.01 -14.94
C TYR A 487 23.61 -4.03 -15.16
N ALA A 488 24.07 -4.16 -16.42
CA ALA A 488 25.48 -4.14 -16.77
C ALA A 488 26.13 -2.75 -16.73
N SER A 489 25.41 -1.66 -17.07
CA SER A 489 26.01 -0.33 -17.27
C SER A 489 25.64 0.75 -16.25
N PHE A 490 24.52 0.63 -15.52
CA PHE A 490 24.08 1.67 -14.59
C PHE A 490 24.86 1.68 -13.26
N VAL A 491 25.31 0.50 -12.80
CA VAL A 491 26.22 0.35 -11.67
C VAL A 491 27.38 -0.56 -12.09
N THR A 492 28.60 -0.11 -11.84
CA THR A 492 29.85 -0.73 -12.31
C THR A 492 30.92 -0.75 -11.22
N ALA A 493 32.11 -1.29 -11.50
CA ALA A 493 33.24 -1.26 -10.57
C ALA A 493 33.60 0.16 -10.11
N SER A 494 33.54 1.16 -11.01
CA SER A 494 33.85 2.55 -10.63
C SER A 494 32.82 3.15 -9.69
N THR A 495 31.54 2.76 -9.80
CA THR A 495 30.47 3.21 -8.91
C THR A 495 30.83 2.93 -7.43
N PHE A 496 31.38 1.75 -7.12
CA PHE A 496 31.79 1.42 -5.75
C PHE A 496 33.10 2.10 -5.33
N ALA A 497 34.01 2.39 -6.27
CA ALA A 497 35.20 3.20 -6.00
C ALA A 497 34.85 4.66 -5.71
N ASP A 498 33.91 5.24 -6.44
CA ASP A 498 33.41 6.61 -6.24
C ASP A 498 32.64 6.73 -4.91
N ILE A 499 31.81 5.74 -4.57
CA ILE A 499 31.14 5.63 -3.25
C ILE A 499 32.18 5.60 -2.12
N ARG A 500 33.24 4.79 -2.25
CA ARG A 500 34.33 4.76 -1.27
C ARG A 500 35.09 6.10 -1.20
N ALA A 501 35.32 6.76 -2.33
CA ALA A 501 36.00 8.06 -2.38
C ALA A 501 35.18 9.17 -1.70
N ALA A 502 33.85 9.12 -1.78
CA ALA A 502 32.91 9.95 -1.02
C ALA A 502 32.84 9.58 0.49
N GLY A 503 33.65 8.64 0.96
CA GLY A 503 33.79 8.30 2.37
C GLY A 503 32.69 7.41 2.94
N PHE A 504 31.81 6.84 2.10
CA PHE A 504 30.82 5.86 2.58
C PHE A 504 31.49 4.62 3.19
N ASP A 505 30.77 3.96 4.10
CA ASP A 505 31.18 2.70 4.73
C ASP A 505 30.20 1.55 4.47
N HIS A 506 28.95 1.85 4.09
CA HIS A 506 27.93 0.87 3.72
C HIS A 506 27.25 1.17 2.37
N VAL A 507 26.67 0.14 1.76
CA VAL A 507 25.80 0.21 0.57
C VAL A 507 24.53 -0.61 0.78
N ARG A 508 23.35 -0.03 0.51
CA ARG A 508 22.06 -0.74 0.50
C ARG A 508 21.70 -1.05 -0.95
N ILE A 509 21.38 -2.31 -1.23
CA ILE A 509 21.14 -2.82 -2.60
C ILE A 509 19.68 -3.29 -2.71
N PRO A 510 18.76 -2.45 -3.21
CA PRO A 510 17.39 -2.83 -3.51
C PRO A 510 17.26 -3.87 -4.63
N PHE A 511 16.45 -4.90 -4.42
CA PHE A 511 16.06 -5.84 -5.48
C PHE A 511 14.65 -6.42 -5.29
N GLY A 512 14.00 -6.71 -6.42
CA GLY A 512 12.69 -7.36 -6.46
C GLY A 512 12.76 -8.89 -6.38
N TYR A 513 11.68 -9.53 -5.92
CA TYR A 513 11.59 -10.99 -5.77
C TYR A 513 11.85 -11.79 -7.06
N TRP A 514 11.63 -11.19 -8.23
CA TRP A 514 11.86 -11.80 -9.55
C TRP A 514 13.35 -12.07 -9.85
N MET A 515 14.27 -11.43 -9.12
CA MET A 515 15.69 -11.81 -9.08
C MET A 515 15.89 -13.27 -8.61
N VAL A 516 14.99 -13.78 -7.77
CA VAL A 516 15.03 -15.16 -7.25
C VAL A 516 14.10 -16.09 -8.03
N GLN A 517 12.83 -15.71 -8.23
CA GLN A 517 11.86 -16.49 -9.01
C GLN A 517 10.64 -15.65 -9.38
N THR A 518 10.06 -15.90 -10.55
CA THR A 518 8.74 -15.41 -10.96
C THR A 518 7.70 -16.52 -10.86
N TYR A 519 6.43 -16.16 -10.93
CA TYR A 519 5.29 -17.07 -10.94
C TYR A 519 4.42 -16.92 -12.20
N ASP A 520 3.41 -17.78 -12.33
CA ASP A 520 2.55 -17.85 -13.52
C ASP A 520 1.93 -16.50 -13.91
N ASN A 521 2.13 -16.09 -15.17
CA ASN A 521 1.62 -14.86 -15.79
C ASN A 521 2.27 -13.55 -15.28
N GLU A 522 3.44 -13.62 -14.64
CA GLU A 522 4.23 -12.45 -14.25
C GLU A 522 5.21 -12.06 -15.39
N PRO A 523 5.36 -10.77 -15.73
CA PRO A 523 6.09 -10.32 -16.94
C PRO A 523 7.60 -10.10 -16.72
N TYR A 524 8.06 -10.12 -15.47
CA TYR A 524 9.42 -9.75 -15.07
C TYR A 524 10.50 -10.64 -15.69
N VAL A 525 11.72 -10.09 -15.81
CA VAL A 525 12.90 -10.83 -16.28
C VAL A 525 13.46 -11.66 -15.12
N ALA A 526 13.05 -12.93 -15.04
CA ALA A 526 13.47 -13.85 -13.98
C ALA A 526 14.99 -14.05 -13.92
N GLN A 527 15.57 -14.00 -12.71
CA GLN A 527 16.94 -14.42 -12.37
C GLN A 527 18.12 -13.76 -13.11
N VAL A 528 17.90 -12.80 -14.01
CA VAL A 528 19.00 -12.12 -14.73
C VAL A 528 19.75 -11.15 -13.82
N SER A 529 19.05 -10.39 -12.98
CA SER A 529 19.64 -9.48 -11.98
C SER A 529 20.48 -10.19 -10.91
N TRP A 530 20.30 -11.51 -10.72
CA TRP A 530 21.00 -12.30 -9.69
C TRP A 530 22.52 -12.21 -9.79
N ARG A 531 23.09 -12.44 -10.99
CA ARG A 531 24.55 -12.34 -11.17
C ARG A 531 25.07 -10.92 -10.93
N TYR A 532 24.29 -9.90 -11.26
CA TYR A 532 24.67 -8.50 -11.05
C TYR A 532 24.70 -8.13 -9.56
N LEU A 533 23.75 -8.61 -8.75
CA LEU A 533 23.85 -8.50 -7.28
C LEU A 533 25.15 -9.12 -6.76
N LEU A 534 25.46 -10.34 -7.20
CA LEU A 534 26.68 -11.04 -6.77
C LEU A 534 27.94 -10.26 -7.16
N ARG A 535 27.99 -9.68 -8.38
CA ARG A 535 29.09 -8.81 -8.84
C ARG A 535 29.21 -7.54 -7.99
N ALA A 536 28.11 -6.90 -7.62
CA ALA A 536 28.13 -5.73 -6.72
C ALA A 536 28.65 -6.06 -5.31
N ILE A 537 28.38 -7.26 -4.78
CA ILE A 537 28.94 -7.69 -3.49
C ILE A 537 30.47 -7.86 -3.59
N GLU A 538 30.98 -8.34 -4.72
CA GLU A 538 32.43 -8.39 -4.98
C GLU A 538 33.03 -6.97 -5.12
N TYR A 539 32.38 -6.05 -5.85
CA TYR A 539 32.82 -4.65 -5.95
C TYR A 539 32.77 -3.90 -4.61
N ALA A 540 31.77 -4.18 -3.77
CA ALA A 540 31.69 -3.64 -2.40
C ALA A 540 32.86 -4.14 -1.55
N ARG A 541 33.14 -5.46 -1.56
CA ARG A 541 34.29 -6.06 -0.86
C ARG A 541 35.62 -5.47 -1.31
N GLN A 542 35.84 -5.34 -2.63
CA GLN A 542 37.05 -4.73 -3.22
C GLN A 542 37.27 -3.27 -2.77
N ASN A 543 36.20 -2.60 -2.32
CA ASN A 543 36.23 -1.24 -1.78
C ASN A 543 36.09 -1.16 -0.26
N GLY A 544 36.07 -2.29 0.46
CA GLY A 544 35.93 -2.33 1.92
C GLY A 544 34.52 -1.95 2.43
N LEU A 545 33.55 -1.83 1.53
CA LEU A 545 32.17 -1.41 1.81
C LEU A 545 31.33 -2.59 2.30
N ARG A 546 30.52 -2.35 3.33
CA ARG A 546 29.59 -3.33 3.90
C ARG A 546 28.22 -3.24 3.24
N VAL A 547 27.52 -4.36 3.10
CA VAL A 547 26.31 -4.52 2.27
C VAL A 547 25.08 -4.77 3.15
N ASN A 548 24.03 -3.97 2.90
CA ASN A 548 22.66 -4.25 3.29
C ASN A 548 21.87 -4.78 2.09
N LEU A 549 21.44 -6.03 2.15
CA LEU A 549 20.59 -6.64 1.12
C LEU A 549 19.14 -6.22 1.34
N ASP A 550 18.59 -5.41 0.43
CA ASP A 550 17.24 -4.88 0.58
C ASP A 550 16.23 -5.61 -0.32
N LEU A 551 15.37 -6.40 0.33
CA LEU A 551 14.27 -7.13 -0.32
C LEU A 551 13.09 -6.17 -0.58
N HIS A 552 13.23 -5.42 -1.67
CA HIS A 552 12.51 -4.18 -1.95
C HIS A 552 11.12 -4.37 -2.57
N GLY A 553 10.90 -5.46 -3.31
CA GLY A 553 9.60 -5.79 -3.91
C GLY A 553 9.15 -7.20 -3.53
N ALA A 554 8.04 -7.31 -2.78
CA ALA A 554 7.47 -8.59 -2.35
C ALA A 554 6.44 -9.16 -3.34
N PRO A 555 6.21 -10.50 -3.38
CA PRO A 555 5.16 -11.12 -4.19
C PRO A 555 3.78 -10.49 -3.94
N GLY A 556 3.18 -9.93 -4.99
CA GLY A 556 1.89 -9.23 -4.91
C GLY A 556 1.94 -7.77 -4.42
N SER A 557 3.12 -7.19 -4.19
CA SER A 557 3.37 -5.87 -3.58
C SER A 557 2.90 -5.73 -2.13
N GLN A 558 3.75 -5.10 -1.32
CA GLN A 558 3.55 -4.77 0.09
C GLN A 558 3.04 -3.34 0.35
N ASN A 559 3.08 -2.45 -0.65
CA ASN A 559 2.71 -1.03 -0.51
C ASN A 559 1.82 -0.47 -1.64
N GLY A 560 1.78 -1.12 -2.81
CA GLY A 560 1.00 -0.67 -3.97
C GLY A 560 1.66 0.45 -4.77
N TRP A 561 2.94 0.73 -4.53
CA TRP A 561 3.72 1.78 -5.20
C TRP A 561 4.66 1.20 -6.25
N ASN A 562 5.02 2.02 -7.26
CA ASN A 562 5.77 1.60 -8.45
C ASN A 562 7.11 0.90 -8.14
N HIS A 563 7.88 1.41 -7.18
CA HIS A 563 9.16 0.86 -6.74
C HIS A 563 9.06 -0.53 -6.08
N SER A 564 7.88 -1.02 -5.67
CA SER A 564 7.68 -2.44 -5.31
C SER A 564 7.65 -3.39 -6.54
N GLY A 565 7.97 -2.87 -7.73
CA GLY A 565 7.85 -3.51 -9.04
C GLY A 565 6.47 -3.35 -9.68
N ARG A 566 5.42 -3.15 -8.87
CA ARG A 566 4.03 -3.12 -9.32
C ARG A 566 3.16 -2.15 -8.51
N GLN A 567 2.75 -1.06 -9.16
CA GLN A 567 1.78 -0.11 -8.65
C GLN A 567 0.36 -0.71 -8.61
N GLY A 568 -0.44 -0.37 -7.59
CA GLY A 568 -1.85 -0.73 -7.51
C GLY A 568 -2.28 -1.37 -6.19
N SER A 569 -2.88 -2.56 -6.25
CA SER A 569 -3.43 -3.23 -5.07
C SER A 569 -2.38 -4.04 -4.32
N ILE A 570 -2.29 -3.82 -3.00
CA ILE A 570 -1.45 -4.60 -2.08
C ILE A 570 -2.02 -6.03 -1.99
N GLY A 571 -1.24 -7.00 -2.46
CA GLY A 571 -1.57 -8.43 -2.49
C GLY A 571 -0.66 -9.31 -1.62
N TRP A 572 0.36 -8.74 -0.99
CA TRP A 572 1.12 -9.39 0.08
C TRP A 572 0.33 -9.30 1.40
N LEU A 573 0.18 -10.43 2.11
CA LEU A 573 -0.62 -10.57 3.34
C LEU A 573 -2.11 -10.15 3.25
N ASN A 574 -2.60 -9.76 2.08
CA ASN A 574 -3.93 -9.19 1.85
C ASN A 574 -4.62 -9.80 0.62
N GLY A 575 -5.95 -9.75 0.56
CA GLY A 575 -6.75 -10.35 -0.51
C GLY A 575 -6.74 -11.89 -0.50
N ALA A 576 -7.28 -12.49 -1.58
CA ALA A 576 -7.48 -13.94 -1.67
C ALA A 576 -6.18 -14.74 -1.80
N ASP A 577 -5.14 -14.17 -2.40
CA ASP A 577 -3.80 -14.77 -2.52
C ASP A 577 -2.85 -14.32 -1.39
N GLY A 578 -3.32 -13.57 -0.38
CA GLY A 578 -2.47 -12.95 0.65
C GLY A 578 -1.59 -13.93 1.43
N GLU A 579 -2.14 -15.04 1.90
CA GLU A 579 -1.39 -16.09 2.61
C GLU A 579 -0.40 -16.82 1.67
N LYS A 580 -0.78 -17.02 0.42
CA LYS A 580 0.06 -17.66 -0.62
C LYS A 580 1.25 -16.77 -0.99
N ASN A 581 1.03 -15.46 -1.14
CA ASN A 581 2.08 -14.48 -1.37
C ASN A 581 2.99 -14.30 -0.13
N ALA A 582 2.44 -14.41 1.07
CA ALA A 582 3.21 -14.42 2.31
C ALA A 582 4.12 -15.66 2.43
N GLN A 583 3.63 -16.84 2.06
CA GLN A 583 4.44 -18.06 2.02
C GLN A 583 5.51 -17.99 0.93
N ARG A 584 5.14 -17.58 -0.29
CA ARG A 584 6.08 -17.30 -1.39
C ARG A 584 7.25 -16.40 -0.97
N TRP A 585 7.00 -15.41 -0.14
CA TRP A 585 8.06 -14.51 0.37
C TRP A 585 8.98 -15.20 1.38
N LEU A 586 8.44 -16.05 2.28
CA LEU A 586 9.25 -16.91 3.16
C LEU A 586 10.08 -17.93 2.36
N ASP A 587 9.52 -18.50 1.28
CA ASP A 587 10.24 -19.42 0.40
C ASP A 587 11.43 -18.73 -0.29
N ILE A 588 11.26 -17.46 -0.67
CA ILE A 588 12.33 -16.64 -1.27
C ILE A 588 13.39 -16.24 -0.24
N HIS A 589 12.98 -15.87 0.98
CA HIS A 589 13.93 -15.67 2.08
C HIS A 589 14.75 -16.92 2.33
N HIS A 590 14.14 -18.11 2.42
CA HIS A 590 14.86 -19.36 2.65
C HIS A 590 15.91 -19.66 1.56
N LYS A 591 15.61 -19.37 0.29
CA LYS A 591 16.58 -19.49 -0.80
C LYS A 591 17.77 -18.55 -0.61
N LEU A 592 17.50 -17.29 -0.24
CA LEU A 592 18.52 -16.25 -0.06
C LEU A 592 19.34 -16.42 1.23
N SER A 593 18.73 -16.77 2.35
CA SER A 593 19.39 -16.99 3.64
C SER A 593 20.37 -18.15 3.56
N VAL A 594 19.96 -19.29 3.01
CA VAL A 594 20.84 -20.46 2.80
C VAL A 594 22.00 -20.13 1.86
N PHE A 595 21.79 -19.24 0.87
CA PHE A 595 22.87 -18.77 0.01
C PHE A 595 23.83 -17.79 0.71
N PHE A 596 23.32 -16.81 1.45
CA PHE A 596 24.15 -15.78 2.10
C PHE A 596 24.74 -16.20 3.45
N ALA A 597 24.32 -17.33 4.03
CA ALA A 597 24.97 -17.96 5.18
C ALA A 597 26.35 -18.59 4.85
N GLN A 598 26.76 -18.63 3.57
CA GLN A 598 28.09 -19.10 3.18
C GLN A 598 29.19 -18.20 3.76
N PRO A 599 30.32 -18.76 4.27
CA PRO A 599 31.37 -17.99 4.97
C PRO A 599 31.89 -16.76 4.22
N ARG A 600 31.95 -16.79 2.88
CA ARG A 600 32.40 -15.67 2.04
C ARG A 600 31.62 -14.36 2.26
N TYR A 601 30.38 -14.44 2.71
CA TYR A 601 29.51 -13.26 2.83
C TYR A 601 29.53 -12.66 4.24
N LYS A 602 29.96 -13.41 5.27
CA LYS A 602 29.87 -13.02 6.69
C LYS A 602 30.43 -11.62 7.00
N ASN A 603 31.52 -11.25 6.33
CA ASN A 603 32.26 -10.01 6.58
C ASN A 603 31.75 -8.82 5.74
N VAL A 604 31.10 -9.09 4.60
CA VAL A 604 30.64 -8.07 3.65
C VAL A 604 29.12 -7.88 3.67
N VAL A 605 28.32 -8.95 3.66
CA VAL A 605 26.86 -8.90 3.85
C VAL A 605 26.59 -8.92 5.36
N THR A 606 26.68 -7.75 5.97
CA THR A 606 26.51 -7.56 7.41
C THR A 606 25.04 -7.30 7.79
N MET A 607 24.21 -6.91 6.83
CA MET A 607 22.81 -6.52 7.05
C MET A 607 21.90 -7.18 5.99
N TYR A 608 20.72 -7.63 6.43
CA TYR A 608 19.76 -8.38 5.60
C TYR A 608 18.33 -7.88 5.88
N GLY A 609 17.71 -7.26 4.88
CA GLY A 609 16.34 -6.76 4.92
C GLY A 609 15.28 -7.86 4.85
N LEU A 610 14.13 -7.63 5.50
CA LEU A 610 12.99 -8.56 5.48
C LEU A 610 11.90 -8.13 4.48
N VAL A 611 11.60 -6.84 4.42
CA VAL A 611 10.65 -6.27 3.46
C VAL A 611 10.77 -4.75 3.50
N ASN A 612 10.96 -4.12 2.35
CA ASN A 612 10.94 -2.66 2.28
C ASN A 612 9.52 -2.09 2.46
N GLU A 613 9.37 -1.00 3.20
CA GLU A 613 8.14 -0.21 3.33
C GLU A 613 6.81 -1.01 3.39
N PRO A 614 6.61 -1.97 4.31
CA PRO A 614 5.35 -2.69 4.43
C PRO A 614 4.24 -1.73 4.85
N ARG A 615 3.26 -1.43 3.99
CA ARG A 615 2.34 -0.28 4.21
C ARG A 615 1.24 -0.58 5.24
N MET A 616 1.61 -0.52 6.52
CA MET A 616 0.79 -0.95 7.67
C MET A 616 -0.40 -0.03 8.00
N VAL A 617 -0.60 1.05 7.23
CA VAL A 617 -1.88 1.80 7.19
C VAL A 617 -2.98 1.07 6.40
N ASP A 618 -2.60 0.23 5.42
CA ASP A 618 -3.52 -0.57 4.57
C ASP A 618 -3.45 -2.09 4.87
N LEU A 619 -2.55 -2.52 5.77
CA LEU A 619 -2.32 -3.92 6.17
C LEU A 619 -2.60 -4.13 7.67
N ASP A 620 -3.08 -5.32 8.05
CA ASP A 620 -3.24 -5.65 9.47
C ASP A 620 -1.88 -5.77 10.17
N THR A 621 -1.58 -4.79 11.03
CA THR A 621 -0.38 -4.75 11.90
C THR A 621 -0.10 -6.09 12.56
N SER A 622 -1.12 -6.78 13.07
CA SER A 622 -0.94 -8.05 13.79
C SER A 622 -0.52 -9.19 12.87
N THR A 623 -0.78 -9.10 11.58
CA THR A 623 -0.50 -10.11 10.56
C THR A 623 0.89 -9.88 9.97
N VAL A 624 1.27 -8.62 9.74
CA VAL A 624 2.65 -8.24 9.40
C VAL A 624 3.62 -8.69 10.49
N LEU A 625 3.39 -8.32 11.77
CA LEU A 625 4.28 -8.71 12.88
C LEU A 625 4.46 -10.24 13.02
N LYS A 626 3.40 -11.02 12.81
CA LYS A 626 3.47 -12.51 12.81
C LYS A 626 4.24 -13.06 11.62
N TRP A 627 4.20 -12.38 10.47
CA TRP A 627 4.98 -12.76 9.32
C TRP A 627 6.47 -12.39 9.52
N THR A 628 6.75 -11.19 10.03
CA THR A 628 8.13 -10.74 10.33
C THR A 628 8.82 -11.68 11.32
N GLN A 629 8.14 -12.13 12.38
CA GLN A 629 8.68 -13.13 13.30
C GLN A 629 9.00 -14.45 12.59
N LYS A 630 8.09 -14.98 11.75
CA LYS A 630 8.36 -16.20 10.96
C LYS A 630 9.56 -16.06 10.03
N ALA A 631 9.76 -14.88 9.44
CA ALA A 631 10.91 -14.59 8.59
C ALA A 631 12.19 -14.62 9.44
N ILE A 632 12.22 -13.92 10.59
CA ILE A 632 13.35 -13.95 11.55
C ILE A 632 13.67 -15.40 11.98
N ASP A 633 12.66 -16.15 12.44
CA ASP A 633 12.82 -17.54 12.90
C ASP A 633 13.47 -18.44 11.83
N GLN A 634 13.02 -18.30 10.57
CA GLN A 634 13.53 -19.08 9.44
C GLN A 634 14.93 -18.64 9.02
N ILE A 635 15.18 -17.33 8.91
CA ILE A 635 16.48 -16.78 8.47
C ILE A 635 17.59 -17.05 9.49
N ARG A 636 17.28 -16.96 10.80
CA ARG A 636 18.20 -17.36 11.88
C ARG A 636 18.50 -18.86 11.85
N LYS A 637 17.48 -19.69 11.63
CA LYS A 637 17.63 -21.16 11.45
C LYS A 637 18.46 -21.55 10.23
N ASP A 638 18.47 -20.72 9.18
CA ASP A 638 19.33 -20.88 8.01
C ASP A 638 20.78 -20.37 8.23
N ASN A 639 21.12 -19.94 9.45
CA ASN A 639 22.43 -19.50 9.92
C ASN A 639 22.90 -18.10 9.45
N ILE A 640 21.98 -17.21 9.08
CA ILE A 640 22.33 -15.78 8.94
C ILE A 640 22.63 -15.18 10.32
N THR A 641 23.86 -14.70 10.49
CA THR A 641 24.39 -14.09 11.73
C THR A 641 24.59 -12.57 11.63
N GLY A 642 24.27 -11.97 10.47
CA GLY A 642 24.22 -10.51 10.31
C GLY A 642 22.97 -9.87 10.95
N ILE A 643 22.91 -8.54 10.93
CA ILE A 643 21.75 -7.79 11.42
C ILE A 643 20.56 -8.00 10.49
N LEU A 644 19.39 -8.29 11.06
CA LEU A 644 18.13 -8.32 10.31
C LEU A 644 17.48 -6.94 10.35
N VAL A 645 17.01 -6.47 9.20
CA VAL A 645 16.50 -5.10 9.00
C VAL A 645 15.03 -5.17 8.58
N PHE A 646 14.16 -4.34 9.17
CA PHE A 646 12.74 -4.32 8.82
C PHE A 646 12.13 -2.91 8.90
N GLY A 647 11.29 -2.55 7.92
CA GLY A 647 10.67 -1.23 7.85
C GLY A 647 9.63 -0.96 8.95
N ASP A 648 9.54 0.29 9.41
CA ASP A 648 8.58 0.79 10.42
C ASP A 648 7.11 0.74 9.97
N GLY A 649 6.89 0.53 8.67
CA GLY A 649 5.58 0.43 8.04
C GLY A 649 4.71 1.68 8.15
N PHE A 650 5.32 2.85 8.33
CA PHE A 650 4.68 4.15 8.54
C PHE A 650 3.83 4.22 9.81
N MET A 651 4.15 3.40 10.82
CA MET A 651 3.49 3.45 12.12
C MET A 651 3.99 4.61 13.00
N GLY A 652 5.18 5.14 12.73
CA GLY A 652 5.84 6.13 13.57
C GLY A 652 6.55 5.48 14.77
N LEU A 653 7.75 5.98 15.08
CA LEU A 653 8.73 5.29 15.92
C LEU A 653 8.24 4.94 17.34
N ASP A 654 7.52 5.83 18.00
CA ASP A 654 6.95 5.63 19.35
C ASP A 654 6.01 4.41 19.38
N ASN A 655 5.29 4.15 18.29
CA ASN A 655 4.38 3.01 18.18
C ASN A 655 5.10 1.67 18.08
N TRP A 656 6.43 1.61 17.96
CA TRP A 656 7.20 0.36 17.97
C TRP A 656 7.63 -0.12 19.36
N GLN A 657 7.34 0.64 20.42
CA GLN A 657 7.58 0.25 21.81
C GLN A 657 7.05 -1.16 22.11
N GLY A 658 7.92 -2.02 22.64
CA GLY A 658 7.58 -3.39 23.05
C GLY A 658 7.28 -4.38 21.92
N LYS A 659 7.46 -4.01 20.64
CA LYS A 659 7.24 -4.91 19.48
C LYS A 659 8.53 -5.61 19.08
N LEU A 660 8.40 -6.88 18.64
CA LEU A 660 9.50 -7.76 18.19
C LEU A 660 10.72 -7.85 19.14
N GLN A 661 10.54 -7.51 20.42
CA GLN A 661 11.59 -7.53 21.44
C GLN A 661 12.00 -8.96 21.78
N GLY A 662 13.29 -9.15 22.12
CA GLY A 662 13.86 -10.47 22.41
C GLY A 662 14.31 -11.25 21.16
N ASN A 663 14.37 -10.61 19.99
CA ASN A 663 15.09 -11.10 18.82
C ASN A 663 16.50 -10.50 18.80
N ASP A 664 17.52 -11.34 18.65
CA ASP A 664 18.93 -10.90 18.57
C ASP A 664 19.24 -10.23 17.22
N ASP A 665 20.08 -9.19 17.27
CA ASP A 665 20.58 -8.41 16.12
C ASP A 665 19.48 -8.01 15.11
N LEU A 666 18.42 -7.37 15.62
CA LEU A 666 17.28 -6.87 14.85
C LEU A 666 17.26 -5.32 14.88
N LEU A 667 17.11 -4.69 13.71
CA LEU A 667 17.21 -3.25 13.49
C LEU A 667 15.95 -2.72 12.79
N LEU A 668 15.32 -1.72 13.40
CA LEU A 668 14.21 -0.96 12.80
C LEU A 668 14.75 -0.01 11.73
N ASP A 669 14.12 -0.03 10.57
CA ASP A 669 14.41 0.85 9.44
C ASP A 669 13.28 1.88 9.27
N VAL A 670 13.60 3.17 9.24
CA VAL A 670 12.64 4.26 9.04
C VAL A 670 13.06 5.17 7.90
N HIS A 671 12.12 5.50 7.02
CA HIS A 671 12.37 6.39 5.89
C HIS A 671 11.86 7.79 6.20
N GLN A 672 12.65 8.82 5.89
CA GLN A 672 12.40 10.18 6.36
C GLN A 672 12.45 11.18 5.20
N TYR A 673 11.27 11.73 4.87
CA TYR A 673 11.08 12.70 3.80
C TYR A 673 10.05 13.75 4.21
N VAL A 674 10.30 15.04 3.93
CA VAL A 674 9.32 16.11 4.18
C VAL A 674 8.29 16.28 3.05
N ILE A 675 8.54 15.71 1.87
CA ILE A 675 7.81 16.09 0.65
C ILE A 675 6.46 15.37 0.42
N PHE A 676 6.29 14.17 0.98
CA PHE A 676 5.11 13.34 0.72
C PHE A 676 3.92 13.67 1.64
N ASN A 677 4.18 14.37 2.74
CA ASN A 677 3.18 14.89 3.68
C ASN A 677 2.92 16.38 3.37
N ILE A 678 1.64 16.72 3.18
CA ILE A 678 1.21 18.07 2.80
C ILE A 678 1.61 19.14 3.83
N ASP A 679 1.60 18.82 5.11
CA ASP A 679 1.88 19.79 6.17
C ASP A 679 3.39 19.98 6.39
N GLN A 680 4.21 18.99 6.03
CA GLN A 680 5.67 19.08 6.01
C GLN A 680 6.18 19.77 4.73
N LEU A 681 5.55 19.52 3.58
CA LEU A 681 5.85 20.17 2.30
C LEU A 681 5.64 21.70 2.34
N LYS A 682 4.66 22.16 3.14
CA LYS A 682 4.36 23.57 3.40
C LYS A 682 5.30 24.28 4.36
N LEU A 683 6.19 23.56 5.04
CA LEU A 683 7.17 24.20 5.93
C LEU A 683 8.10 25.09 5.09
N LYS A 684 8.42 26.27 5.62
CA LYS A 684 9.43 27.16 5.07
C LYS A 684 10.81 26.52 5.11
N HIS A 685 11.76 27.04 4.34
CA HIS A 685 13.14 26.56 4.34
C HIS A 685 13.75 26.50 5.76
N THR A 686 13.65 27.58 6.54
CA THR A 686 14.15 27.61 7.94
C THR A 686 13.36 26.65 8.87
N ASP A 687 12.05 26.46 8.64
CA ASP A 687 11.23 25.55 9.43
C ASP A 687 11.55 24.07 9.13
N LYS A 688 11.78 23.71 7.86
CA LYS A 688 12.30 22.40 7.41
C LYS A 688 13.64 22.08 8.07
N LEU A 689 14.56 23.06 8.07
CA LEU A 689 15.89 22.92 8.66
C LEU A 689 15.83 22.71 10.18
N ASN A 690 15.00 23.48 10.88
CA ASN A 690 14.76 23.30 12.31
C ASN A 690 14.02 21.96 12.62
N PHE A 691 13.11 21.52 11.76
CA PHE A 691 12.42 20.23 11.90
C PHE A 691 13.42 19.07 11.86
N ALA A 692 14.38 19.08 10.92
CA ALA A 692 15.47 18.11 10.91
C ALA A 692 16.31 18.19 12.19
N CYS A 693 16.86 19.36 12.49
CA CYS A 693 17.76 19.56 13.63
C CYS A 693 17.18 19.21 15.01
N LYS A 694 15.85 19.37 15.20
CA LYS A 694 15.21 19.21 16.51
C LYS A 694 14.22 18.04 16.54
N ALA A 695 13.26 18.00 15.63
CA ALA A 695 12.19 17.00 15.67
C ALA A 695 12.70 15.62 15.26
N TRP A 696 13.45 15.49 14.15
CA TRP A 696 14.04 14.20 13.77
C TRP A 696 15.09 13.72 14.77
N THR A 697 16.00 14.59 15.25
CA THR A 697 16.97 14.24 16.32
C THR A 697 16.28 13.69 17.58
N GLN A 698 15.17 14.31 18.00
CA GLN A 698 14.37 13.82 19.13
C GLN A 698 13.61 12.54 18.80
N GLN A 699 13.21 12.33 17.54
CA GLN A 699 12.57 11.09 17.10
C GLN A 699 13.56 9.92 17.15
N SER A 700 14.78 10.09 16.62
CA SER A 700 15.86 9.11 16.65
C SER A 700 16.22 8.73 18.09
N THR A 701 16.51 9.72 18.94
CA THR A 701 16.89 9.49 20.35
C THR A 701 15.81 8.74 21.13
N ARG A 702 14.51 9.05 20.94
CA ARG A 702 13.40 8.35 21.61
C ARG A 702 13.11 6.98 21.02
N SER A 703 13.41 6.75 19.73
CA SER A 703 13.33 5.43 19.14
C SER A 703 14.38 4.48 19.71
N MET A 704 15.60 5.00 19.94
CA MET A 704 16.73 4.27 20.53
C MET A 704 16.51 3.82 21.99
N ASP A 705 15.61 4.46 22.74
CA ASP A 705 15.24 4.05 24.09
C ASP A 705 14.06 3.05 24.05
N THR A 706 14.29 1.80 24.46
CA THR A 706 13.26 0.74 24.49
C THR A 706 12.10 1.03 25.46
N THR A 707 12.23 2.03 26.34
CA THR A 707 11.14 2.51 27.20
C THR A 707 10.23 3.52 26.51
N THR A 708 10.61 4.09 25.36
CA THR A 708 9.77 5.02 24.57
C THR A 708 9.60 4.64 23.09
N GLY A 709 10.43 3.75 22.56
CA GLY A 709 10.43 3.29 21.18
C GLY A 709 10.98 1.86 21.06
N PHE A 710 11.58 1.52 19.92
CA PHE A 710 11.95 0.14 19.59
C PHE A 710 13.27 -0.34 20.22
N GLY A 711 14.24 0.57 20.40
CA GLY A 711 15.66 0.22 20.52
C GLY A 711 16.39 0.49 19.18
N PRO A 712 17.30 -0.41 18.73
CA PRO A 712 18.10 -0.23 17.51
C PRO A 712 17.31 0.29 16.30
N THR A 713 17.60 1.52 15.86
CA THR A 713 16.87 2.19 14.78
C THR A 713 17.82 2.98 13.88
N MET A 714 17.71 2.84 12.56
CA MET A 714 18.46 3.59 11.54
C MET A 714 17.53 4.27 10.55
N CYS A 715 18.05 5.21 9.75
CA CYS A 715 17.32 5.79 8.62
C CYS A 715 17.80 5.24 7.27
N GLY A 716 17.18 4.17 6.75
CA GLY A 716 17.60 3.48 5.52
C GLY A 716 17.30 4.21 4.21
N GLU A 717 16.44 5.23 4.24
CA GLU A 717 16.20 6.12 3.10
C GLU A 717 15.87 7.55 3.55
N TRP A 718 16.60 8.52 3.01
CA TRP A 718 16.34 9.96 3.10
C TRP A 718 16.97 10.69 1.92
N SER A 719 16.52 11.92 1.66
CA SER A 719 17.17 12.84 0.71
C SER A 719 17.02 14.30 1.17
N GLN A 720 17.81 15.20 0.61
CA GLN A 720 17.69 16.64 0.87
C GLN A 720 16.62 17.33 -0.01
N ALA A 721 15.86 16.56 -0.80
CA ALA A 721 14.79 17.09 -1.61
C ALA A 721 13.68 17.70 -0.75
N ASP A 722 13.35 18.96 -1.02
CA ASP A 722 12.42 19.75 -0.19
C ASP A 722 11.07 20.03 -0.87
N THR A 723 10.94 19.64 -2.15
CA THR A 723 9.72 19.71 -2.97
C THR A 723 9.41 18.36 -3.61
N ASP A 724 8.14 18.07 -3.90
CA ASP A 724 7.74 16.86 -4.64
C ASP A 724 7.76 17.06 -6.17
N CYS A 725 8.67 17.90 -6.65
CA CYS A 725 8.76 18.36 -8.03
C CYS A 725 9.54 17.45 -8.99
N THR A 726 10.32 16.50 -8.47
CA THR A 726 11.16 15.62 -9.31
C THR A 726 10.30 14.76 -10.25
N GLN A 727 10.68 14.68 -11.54
CA GLN A 727 9.91 13.97 -12.56
C GLN A 727 9.57 12.54 -12.11
N TYR A 728 8.27 12.21 -12.06
CA TYR A 728 7.73 10.90 -11.67
C TYR A 728 7.98 10.44 -10.21
N ILE A 729 8.44 11.31 -9.30
CA ILE A 729 8.58 10.97 -7.86
C ILE A 729 7.24 10.52 -7.25
N ASN A 730 6.13 11.04 -7.78
CA ASN A 730 4.76 10.70 -7.41
C ASN A 730 4.12 9.62 -8.32
N ASN A 731 4.91 8.73 -8.92
CA ASN A 731 4.56 7.84 -10.03
C ASN A 731 4.42 8.56 -11.40
N VAL A 732 4.45 7.77 -12.47
CA VAL A 732 4.39 8.28 -13.86
C VAL A 732 3.05 8.96 -14.13
N GLY A 733 3.12 10.19 -14.64
CA GLY A 733 1.95 10.94 -15.12
C GLY A 733 1.01 11.50 -14.04
N GLN A 734 1.32 11.38 -12.74
CA GLN A 734 0.41 11.83 -11.68
C GLN A 734 0.56 13.30 -11.29
N GLY A 735 1.71 13.96 -11.50
CA GLY A 735 1.92 15.38 -11.15
C GLY A 735 2.44 15.61 -9.71
N THR A 736 2.32 16.85 -9.21
CA THR A 736 2.98 17.35 -7.99
C THR A 736 1.97 17.96 -7.02
N ARG A 737 2.19 17.79 -5.71
CA ARG A 737 1.43 18.50 -4.66
C ARG A 737 1.84 19.97 -4.63
N TRP A 738 3.12 20.26 -4.86
CA TRP A 738 3.69 21.61 -4.93
C TRP A 738 2.86 22.55 -5.81
N GLU A 739 2.63 22.17 -7.07
CA GLU A 739 1.88 22.96 -8.06
C GLU A 739 0.37 22.70 -8.04
N GLY A 740 -0.10 21.74 -7.23
CA GLY A 740 -1.50 21.32 -7.21
C GLY A 740 -1.92 20.58 -8.48
N THR A 741 -1.02 19.79 -9.06
CA THR A 741 -1.25 18.98 -10.26
C THR A 741 -1.38 17.48 -9.97
N PHE A 742 -1.21 17.07 -8.71
CA PHE A 742 -1.22 15.65 -8.30
C PHE A 742 -2.61 15.00 -8.44
N ASP A 743 -2.87 14.29 -9.53
CA ASP A 743 -4.10 13.53 -9.77
C ASP A 743 -3.88 12.01 -9.72
N THR A 744 -4.51 11.36 -8.75
CA THR A 744 -4.59 9.90 -8.62
C THR A 744 -5.81 9.30 -9.34
N GLY A 745 -6.66 10.13 -9.95
CA GLY A 745 -7.98 9.76 -10.46
C GLY A 745 -9.04 9.58 -9.37
N ASN A 746 -8.72 9.90 -8.10
CA ASN A 746 -9.61 9.77 -6.95
C ASN A 746 -9.61 11.06 -6.12
N SER A 747 -10.75 11.76 -6.08
CA SER A 747 -10.91 13.05 -5.39
C SER A 747 -10.66 13.03 -3.87
N SER A 748 -10.49 11.87 -3.26
CA SER A 748 -10.10 11.73 -1.84
C SER A 748 -8.59 11.55 -1.64
N THR A 749 -7.79 11.43 -2.70
CA THR A 749 -6.33 11.28 -2.64
C THR A 749 -5.57 12.17 -3.65
N SER A 750 -6.22 12.71 -4.69
CA SER A 750 -5.68 13.76 -5.55
C SER A 750 -5.56 15.10 -4.80
N VAL A 751 -4.49 15.85 -5.07
CA VAL A 751 -4.17 17.16 -4.48
C VAL A 751 -4.13 18.21 -5.60
N LEU A 752 -5.30 18.75 -5.92
CA LEU A 752 -5.53 19.63 -7.08
C LEU A 752 -5.56 21.13 -6.73
N VAL A 753 -4.77 21.50 -5.71
CA VAL A 753 -4.55 22.88 -5.22
C VAL A 753 -3.07 22.96 -4.83
N PRO A 754 -2.33 24.05 -5.12
CA PRO A 754 -0.93 24.18 -4.75
C PRO A 754 -0.66 24.00 -3.25
N GLN A 755 0.38 23.26 -2.90
CA GLN A 755 0.79 22.99 -1.51
C GLN A 755 2.21 23.47 -1.18
N CYS A 756 2.85 24.28 -2.02
CA CYS A 756 4.02 25.03 -1.57
C CYS A 756 3.63 26.04 -0.45
N PRO A 757 4.58 26.55 0.35
CA PRO A 757 4.33 27.50 1.44
C PRO A 757 3.46 28.73 1.08
N ALA A 758 3.44 29.20 -0.18
CA ALA A 758 2.56 30.29 -0.62
C ALA A 758 1.08 29.85 -0.84
N GLY A 759 0.83 28.57 -1.10
CA GLY A 759 -0.52 28.00 -1.26
C GLY A 759 -1.31 28.49 -2.48
N ASP A 760 -0.66 29.15 -3.44
CA ASP A 760 -1.31 29.77 -4.60
C ASP A 760 -0.59 29.47 -5.93
N LYS A 761 -0.99 30.18 -7.01
CA LYS A 761 -0.50 29.95 -8.37
C LYS A 761 0.95 30.39 -8.62
N THR A 762 1.64 30.93 -7.62
CA THR A 762 3.09 31.21 -7.68
C THR A 762 3.95 29.98 -7.40
N CYS A 763 3.38 28.94 -6.77
CA CYS A 763 4.04 27.64 -6.65
C CYS A 763 4.35 27.06 -8.04
N SER A 764 5.62 26.89 -8.36
CA SER A 764 6.07 26.21 -9.58
C SER A 764 7.28 25.34 -9.29
N CYS A 765 7.42 24.23 -10.02
CA CYS A 765 8.58 23.35 -9.96
C CYS A 765 9.77 23.84 -10.81
N ALA A 766 9.65 24.97 -11.52
CA ALA A 766 10.60 25.39 -12.55
C ALA A 766 12.03 25.65 -12.04
N SER A 767 12.20 26.16 -10.81
CA SER A 767 13.53 26.43 -10.23
C SER A 767 14.08 25.21 -9.49
N ALA A 768 13.27 24.52 -8.67
CA ALA A 768 13.64 23.24 -8.06
C ALA A 768 14.05 22.15 -9.08
N THR A 769 13.46 22.14 -10.29
CA THR A 769 13.81 21.19 -11.37
C THR A 769 14.73 21.76 -12.46
N ALA A 770 15.27 22.97 -12.26
CA ALA A 770 16.31 23.50 -13.13
C ALA A 770 17.60 22.67 -13.04
N ASP A 771 18.48 22.82 -14.03
CA ASP A 771 19.85 22.32 -13.93
C ASP A 771 20.54 22.94 -12.69
N ALA A 772 21.28 22.13 -11.92
CA ALA A 772 21.85 22.56 -10.65
C ALA A 772 22.93 23.66 -10.77
N SER A 773 23.46 23.92 -11.97
CA SER A 773 24.27 25.11 -12.24
C SER A 773 23.46 26.41 -12.08
N ALA A 774 22.15 26.38 -12.37
CA ALA A 774 21.21 27.50 -12.24
C ALA A 774 20.57 27.60 -10.83
N TYR A 775 20.83 26.66 -9.93
CA TYR A 775 20.40 26.79 -8.52
C TYR A 775 21.06 28.02 -7.88
N SER A 776 20.27 28.82 -7.15
CA SER A 776 20.79 29.99 -6.44
C SER A 776 21.68 29.59 -5.26
N ASP A 777 22.66 30.43 -4.91
CA ASP A 777 23.58 30.13 -3.80
C ASP A 777 22.83 29.95 -2.47
N ALA A 778 21.73 30.69 -2.26
CA ALA A 778 20.86 30.53 -1.10
C ALA A 778 20.13 29.17 -1.09
N TYR A 779 19.66 28.66 -2.24
CA TYR A 779 19.04 27.34 -2.33
C TYR A 779 20.07 26.22 -2.16
N LYS A 780 21.25 26.34 -2.79
CA LYS A 780 22.35 25.38 -2.63
C LYS A 780 22.76 25.26 -1.15
N LYS A 781 22.91 26.41 -0.49
CA LYS A 781 23.25 26.48 0.94
C LYS A 781 22.16 25.88 1.83
N PHE A 782 20.88 26.16 1.56
CA PHE A 782 19.76 25.51 2.25
C PHE A 782 19.82 23.98 2.09
N LEU A 783 19.91 23.47 0.85
CA LEU A 783 19.93 22.02 0.59
C LEU A 783 21.10 21.33 1.28
N TYR A 784 22.29 21.95 1.27
CA TYR A 784 23.46 21.46 2.00
C TYR A 784 23.23 21.42 3.51
N GLN A 785 22.74 22.51 4.12
CA GLN A 785 22.46 22.54 5.56
C GLN A 785 21.35 21.57 5.96
N PHE A 786 20.33 21.40 5.11
CA PHE A 786 19.24 20.44 5.33
C PHE A 786 19.71 18.99 5.19
N ALA A 787 20.69 18.70 4.34
CA ALA A 787 21.37 17.41 4.31
C ALA A 787 22.21 17.18 5.58
N VAL A 788 22.98 18.17 6.03
CA VAL A 788 23.79 18.06 7.26
C VAL A 788 22.92 17.87 8.49
N ALA A 789 21.82 18.62 8.62
CA ALA A 789 20.86 18.47 9.70
C ALA A 789 20.24 17.07 9.75
N GLN A 790 19.97 16.46 8.60
CA GLN A 790 19.49 15.08 8.50
C GLN A 790 20.57 14.07 8.93
N MET A 791 21.80 14.22 8.43
CA MET A 791 22.92 13.35 8.84
C MET A 791 23.18 13.42 10.36
N GLU A 792 23.12 14.60 10.98
CA GLU A 792 23.22 14.74 12.45
C GLU A 792 22.02 14.10 13.17
N ALA A 793 20.80 14.34 12.69
CA ALA A 793 19.58 13.79 13.29
C ALA A 793 19.50 12.26 13.26
N PHE A 794 20.04 11.61 12.22
CA PHE A 794 20.06 10.15 12.08
C PHE A 794 21.30 9.50 12.71
N GLU A 795 22.39 10.25 12.91
CA GLU A 795 23.55 9.83 13.72
C GLU A 795 23.27 9.85 15.24
N ALA A 796 22.14 10.41 15.67
CA ALA A 796 21.56 10.17 17.00
C ALA A 796 20.84 8.79 17.11
N GLY A 797 20.69 8.07 16.00
CA GLY A 797 20.30 6.66 15.93
C GLY A 797 21.49 5.76 15.62
N TRP A 798 21.28 4.72 14.81
CA TRP A 798 22.36 3.87 14.27
C TRP A 798 23.02 4.42 12.99
N GLY A 799 22.67 5.65 12.58
CA GLY A 799 23.11 6.22 11.31
C GLY A 799 22.08 6.04 10.19
N TRP A 800 22.55 6.11 8.95
CA TRP A 800 21.70 6.36 7.79
C TRP A 800 22.22 5.80 6.47
N PHE A 801 21.30 5.63 5.50
CA PHE A 801 21.59 5.41 4.09
C PHE A 801 20.91 6.47 3.22
N TYR A 802 21.67 7.20 2.40
CA TYR A 802 21.11 8.22 1.50
C TYR A 802 20.40 7.57 0.30
N TRP A 803 19.28 8.14 -0.15
CA TRP A 803 18.50 7.70 -1.31
C TRP A 803 18.59 8.72 -2.47
N THR A 804 19.34 8.47 -3.54
CA THR A 804 20.17 7.30 -3.93
C THR A 804 21.57 7.76 -4.39
N TRP A 805 22.48 6.86 -4.75
CA TRP A 805 23.80 7.27 -5.26
C TRP A 805 23.69 8.08 -6.57
N GLU A 806 22.96 7.55 -7.55
CA GLU A 806 22.91 8.08 -8.92
C GLU A 806 21.48 8.04 -9.48
N THR A 807 21.11 9.10 -10.20
CA THR A 807 19.86 9.25 -10.95
C THR A 807 20.21 9.82 -12.33
N GLU A 808 19.38 9.60 -13.35
CA GLU A 808 19.67 10.12 -14.69
C GLU A 808 19.72 11.66 -14.74
N LYS A 809 18.90 12.35 -13.94
CA LYS A 809 18.71 13.82 -14.01
C LYS A 809 18.07 14.48 -12.78
N ALA A 810 18.22 13.89 -11.57
CA ALA A 810 17.60 14.42 -10.35
C ALA A 810 18.65 14.67 -9.23
N PRO A 811 19.31 15.85 -9.20
CA PRO A 811 20.40 16.14 -8.27
C PRO A 811 20.03 16.13 -6.79
N GLN A 812 18.78 16.44 -6.44
CA GLN A 812 18.29 16.39 -5.05
C GLN A 812 18.09 14.95 -4.52
N TRP A 813 18.25 13.96 -5.40
CA TRP A 813 18.06 12.52 -5.15
C TRP A 813 19.28 11.68 -5.56
N SER A 814 20.41 12.32 -5.91
CA SER A 814 21.65 11.64 -6.28
C SER A 814 22.79 12.23 -5.47
N TRP A 815 23.47 11.39 -4.69
CA TRP A 815 24.66 11.82 -3.96
C TRP A 815 25.75 12.30 -4.94
N LYS A 816 25.97 11.57 -6.03
CA LYS A 816 26.93 11.89 -7.09
C LYS A 816 26.69 13.27 -7.71
N LEU A 817 25.47 13.55 -8.15
CA LEU A 817 25.10 14.84 -8.75
C LEU A 817 25.03 15.96 -7.68
N GLY A 818 24.58 15.65 -6.47
CA GLY A 818 24.48 16.60 -5.37
C GLY A 818 25.83 17.09 -4.85
N MET A 819 26.85 16.22 -4.81
CA MET A 819 28.24 16.62 -4.57
C MET A 819 28.73 17.56 -5.68
N ALA A 820 28.53 17.20 -6.95
CA ALA A 820 28.95 18.03 -8.09
C ALA A 820 28.25 19.41 -8.13
N ALA A 821 27.03 19.50 -7.63
CA ALA A 821 26.25 20.73 -7.49
C ALA A 821 26.59 21.56 -6.24
N GLY A 822 27.38 21.03 -5.30
CA GLY A 822 27.69 21.69 -4.01
C GLY A 822 26.53 21.67 -3.01
N ILE A 823 25.58 20.75 -3.14
CA ILE A 823 24.41 20.59 -2.24
C ILE A 823 24.51 19.39 -1.29
N LEU A 824 25.61 18.64 -1.36
CA LEU A 824 25.99 17.55 -0.47
C LEU A 824 27.52 17.59 -0.24
N PRO A 825 28.04 17.11 0.90
CA PRO A 825 29.47 17.16 1.18
C PRO A 825 30.26 16.16 0.34
N SER A 826 31.47 16.55 -0.06
CA SER A 826 32.39 15.73 -0.86
C SER A 826 32.86 14.46 -0.15
N LYS A 827 32.83 14.43 1.20
CA LYS A 827 32.86 13.20 1.99
C LYS A 827 31.80 13.24 3.08
N VAL A 828 31.20 12.09 3.40
CA VAL A 828 30.10 11.98 4.39
C VAL A 828 30.36 12.61 5.77
N TRP A 829 31.62 12.78 6.19
CA TRP A 829 32.02 13.41 7.47
C TRP A 829 32.62 14.82 7.33
N GLU A 830 32.84 15.33 6.12
CA GLU A 830 33.43 16.66 5.88
C GLU A 830 32.32 17.70 5.78
N ARG A 831 31.87 18.15 6.96
CA ARG A 831 30.75 19.08 7.18
C ARG A 831 31.27 20.38 7.77
N ASP A 832 30.93 21.52 7.19
CA ASP A 832 31.35 22.86 7.65
C ASP A 832 30.25 23.63 8.42
N TRP A 833 29.10 22.98 8.63
CA TRP A 833 27.94 23.47 9.38
C TRP A 833 27.47 22.41 10.38
N THR A 834 26.70 22.83 11.39
CA THR A 834 26.08 21.97 12.41
C THR A 834 24.81 22.62 12.96
N CYS A 835 23.86 21.83 13.44
CA CYS A 835 22.54 22.30 13.90
C CYS A 835 22.62 23.33 15.06
N PRO A 836 22.21 24.60 14.87
CA PRO A 836 22.27 25.62 15.91
C PRO A 836 21.42 25.28 17.15
N GLU A 837 21.85 25.69 18.34
CA GLU A 837 21.10 25.42 19.58
C GLU A 837 19.70 26.04 19.58
N LYS A 838 19.58 27.31 19.19
CA LYS A 838 18.36 28.12 19.27
C LYS A 838 17.85 28.48 17.87
N LEU A 839 16.53 28.61 17.73
CA LEU A 839 15.88 29.02 16.48
C LEU A 839 16.32 30.42 15.98
N SER A 840 16.73 31.31 16.88
CA SER A 840 17.30 32.63 16.54
C SER A 840 18.64 32.57 15.80
N ASP A 841 19.31 31.42 15.88
CA ASP A 841 20.68 31.22 15.43
C ASP A 841 20.71 30.46 14.08
N PHE A 842 19.53 30.13 13.52
CA PHE A 842 19.35 29.58 12.17
C PHE A 842 19.34 30.68 11.10
N GLU A 843 19.65 30.31 9.87
CA GLU A 843 19.67 31.24 8.74
C GLU A 843 18.26 31.60 8.24
N ASP A 844 18.06 32.89 8.01
CA ASP A 844 16.85 33.43 7.38
C ASP A 844 17.07 33.45 5.85
N PHE A 845 16.75 32.34 5.20
CA PHE A 845 16.91 32.20 3.76
C PHE A 845 16.04 33.21 2.97
N GLY A 846 14.92 33.66 3.54
CA GLY A 846 14.11 34.74 2.97
C GLY A 846 14.87 36.07 2.89
N LYS A 847 15.64 36.43 3.93
CA LYS A 847 16.59 37.57 3.87
C LYS A 847 17.74 37.35 2.89
N MET A 848 18.10 36.10 2.58
CA MET A 848 19.06 35.75 1.53
C MET A 848 18.45 35.74 0.12
N GLY A 849 17.16 36.06 -0.03
CA GLY A 849 16.47 36.10 -1.32
C GLY A 849 15.97 34.74 -1.84
N LEU A 850 15.99 33.69 -1.02
CA LEU A 850 15.33 32.43 -1.34
C LEU A 850 13.81 32.58 -1.18
N ALA A 851 13.08 32.44 -2.28
CA ALA A 851 11.62 32.44 -2.23
C ALA A 851 11.11 31.11 -1.65
N GLU A 852 10.05 31.15 -0.84
CA GLU A 852 9.38 29.94 -0.30
C GLU A 852 8.57 29.17 -1.39
N THR A 853 8.79 29.47 -2.67
CA THR A 853 8.09 28.92 -3.85
C THR A 853 9.06 28.37 -4.90
N TYR A 854 10.31 28.12 -4.51
CA TYR A 854 11.44 27.77 -5.38
C TYR A 854 11.23 26.46 -6.17
#